data_AF-A0A484HJG5-F1
#
_entry.id   AF-A0A484HJG5-F1
#
_cell.length_a   1.000
_cell.length_b   1.000
_cell.length_c   1.000
_cell.angle_alpha   90.00
_cell.angle_beta   90.00
_cell.angle_gamma   90.00
#
_symmetry.space_group_name_H-M   'P 1'
#
loop_
_entity.id
_entity.type
_entity.pdbx_description
1 polymer ?
#
loop_
_entity_poly.entity_id
_entity_poly.type
_entity_poly.pdbx_seq_one_letter_code
_entity_poly.pdbx_strand_id
1 'polypeptide(L)'
;MPFSGRMRKLCLVLALFFFSFFLSWVSCDSYQALSDERAEKARDPNGDIVIGVVDSSTSPTLFVQGVRLAVHTLNDRGGILGRPVKALFYDDENSLEKGREIARKLAQNSEVVAVVGHRSSDVAVPVSVTYEKTGLLFMSHGAAAPELTQYNGAFTFRNIPSDEAAGRELAAFAKRGGYEKIAIVFDRDSPANRLTEIFHKAADDVGIDIVAEKSYSSWETDFRAMIADIMKAHTFDCVFLGGIFPAAGLIIRQMREMGLDAPVLGSDSLDSSQLWETAGKAADGTIVFTVFDPSLSETPTRNFVRAFKARYGIPPDTWAAQGYDAVQSVAAGIEKSGSAEPRVAANAIRFSGDRNGVVGPYHRDWDGGISGKTFFFKKVENGEFKFLERDLNRKINFFDVSEETTLRLPIQSDFTVIDPGLARDRGSVEIIEQLFVPLVGLDPATNETIPELARDWTVSPDGKIFTFRMRPDALWSDGKPLTAHDVQWTLRRNIDPKTGAPYPHSLYVLKNARAIQKGWISDVSKIGVRAIDDLTVEFSLEKATPHFPAMLSLPPYRPLPRQAVETHKGRWTDPGHIQVSGPYQLTARKKGQVTILRKNRKYYDADSVLIPGIRYYVTPEGSVGLSMYQDDQLDVMGGDYLPVPVDALSRIRASRDLAGQYSRTSGMGVYAYAFNVKKTPVDRPLVRKAIAACVDRDLLINLAAKGGHAPARMFTPPGLLSKEAAGKTPCAEFNPVNGKKWLARAGYPGGKGFPELTLFHGASEPDAKIARALQASLKHYLNIRVRLVERPWGDDAKPTLSKDVPHLFQLEWRADYPRPQAALEECFDPVNSFNPSGWVHPGFADLLERAGEASDQRDMDGILIEAETILCRKECVAVPIYFETAHHLVNPRVEGWRPSLMGGQRIRDWSLKK
;
A
#
# COMPACT_ATOMS: atom_id res chain seq x y z
N MET A 1 -60.14 -26.73 20.48
CA MET A 1 -58.84 -26.20 20.93
C MET A 1 -57.99 -25.86 19.70
N PRO A 2 -57.38 -24.66 19.59
CA PRO A 2 -56.83 -24.16 18.34
C PRO A 2 -55.35 -24.50 18.18
N PHE A 3 -55.02 -25.46 17.30
CA PHE A 3 -53.63 -25.79 16.93
C PHE A 3 -53.34 -25.68 15.42
N SER A 4 -54.27 -25.12 14.61
CA SER A 4 -54.14 -25.12 13.14
C SER A 4 -53.53 -23.85 12.51
N GLY A 5 -53.35 -22.77 13.27
CA GLY A 5 -52.91 -21.48 12.74
C GLY A 5 -51.40 -21.28 12.60
N ARG A 6 -50.59 -21.83 13.54
CA ARG A 6 -49.12 -21.64 13.55
C ARG A 6 -48.41 -22.48 12.50
N MET A 7 -48.85 -23.72 12.25
CA MET A 7 -48.26 -24.60 11.24
C MET A 7 -48.51 -24.10 9.81
N ARG A 8 -49.70 -23.52 9.54
CA ARG A 8 -49.99 -22.93 8.23
C ARG A 8 -49.14 -21.69 7.95
N LYS A 9 -48.90 -20.83 8.95
CA LYS A 9 -48.00 -19.67 8.81
C LYS A 9 -46.54 -20.10 8.63
N LEU A 10 -46.07 -21.13 9.33
CA LEU A 10 -44.70 -21.65 9.17
C LEU A 10 -44.49 -22.28 7.78
N CYS A 11 -45.48 -23.02 7.26
CA CYS A 11 -45.42 -23.57 5.90
C CYS A 11 -45.51 -22.49 4.82
N LEU A 12 -46.28 -21.41 5.03
CA LEU A 12 -46.34 -20.29 4.08
C LEU A 12 -45.03 -19.49 4.04
N VAL A 13 -44.40 -19.27 5.20
CA VAL A 13 -43.11 -18.58 5.30
C VAL A 13 -41.98 -19.44 4.71
N LEU A 14 -41.99 -20.76 4.96
CA LEU A 14 -41.05 -21.69 4.31
C LEU A 14 -41.29 -21.78 2.81
N ALA A 15 -42.54 -21.82 2.34
CA ALA A 15 -42.87 -21.83 0.91
C ALA A 15 -42.45 -20.52 0.21
N LEU A 16 -42.63 -19.35 0.84
CA LEU A 16 -42.15 -18.07 0.33
C LEU A 16 -40.62 -17.98 0.33
N PHE A 17 -39.96 -18.54 1.35
CA PHE A 17 -38.50 -18.65 1.38
C PHE A 17 -37.99 -19.57 0.26
N PHE A 18 -38.60 -20.75 0.07
CA PHE A 18 -38.26 -21.69 -0.99
C PHE A 18 -38.57 -21.14 -2.39
N PHE A 19 -39.66 -20.40 -2.57
CA PHE A 19 -40.03 -19.78 -3.86
C PHE A 19 -39.07 -18.62 -4.20
N SER A 20 -38.65 -17.83 -3.21
CA SER A 20 -37.62 -16.79 -3.39
C SER A 20 -36.22 -17.37 -3.60
N PHE A 21 -35.93 -18.58 -3.08
CA PHE A 21 -34.68 -19.32 -3.32
C PHE A 21 -34.66 -20.02 -4.69
N PHE A 22 -35.83 -20.45 -5.20
CA PHE A 22 -35.94 -21.05 -6.54
C PHE A 22 -35.87 -19.98 -7.65
N LEU A 23 -36.48 -18.81 -7.45
CA LEU A 23 -36.39 -17.69 -8.40
C LEU A 23 -34.96 -17.12 -8.52
N SER A 24 -34.15 -17.16 -7.44
CA SER A 24 -32.74 -16.75 -7.49
C SER A 24 -31.85 -17.79 -8.17
N TRP A 25 -32.17 -19.09 -8.07
CA TRP A 25 -31.47 -20.15 -8.81
C TRP A 25 -31.75 -20.11 -10.32
N VAL A 26 -33.01 -19.98 -10.72
CA VAL A 26 -33.38 -19.91 -12.16
C VAL A 26 -32.81 -18.67 -12.85
N SER A 27 -32.69 -17.55 -12.13
CA SER A 27 -32.09 -16.32 -12.68
C SER A 27 -30.56 -16.42 -12.82
N CYS A 28 -29.86 -17.08 -11.89
CA CYS A 28 -28.38 -17.21 -11.94
C CYS A 28 -27.93 -18.07 -13.12
N ASP A 29 -28.61 -19.20 -13.35
CA ASP A 29 -28.34 -20.09 -14.48
C ASP A 29 -28.55 -19.39 -15.84
N SER A 30 -29.55 -18.50 -15.94
CA SER A 30 -29.83 -17.76 -17.18
C SER A 30 -28.79 -16.70 -17.52
N TYR A 31 -28.22 -16.00 -16.53
CA TYR A 31 -27.20 -14.98 -16.77
C TYR A 31 -25.84 -15.58 -17.09
N GLN A 32 -25.50 -16.69 -16.42
CA GLN A 32 -24.28 -17.44 -16.70
C GLN A 32 -24.31 -18.02 -18.12
N ALA A 33 -25.44 -18.60 -18.55
CA ALA A 33 -25.60 -19.10 -19.91
C ALA A 33 -25.39 -18.01 -20.99
N LEU A 34 -25.94 -16.80 -20.78
CA LEU A 34 -25.72 -15.66 -21.68
C LEU A 34 -24.25 -15.21 -21.72
N SER A 35 -23.57 -15.24 -20.58
CA SER A 35 -22.14 -14.91 -20.47
C SER A 35 -21.28 -15.92 -21.22
N ASP A 36 -21.57 -17.21 -21.07
CA ASP A 36 -20.85 -18.30 -21.73
C ASP A 36 -21.08 -18.32 -23.25
N GLU A 37 -22.33 -18.12 -23.70
CA GLU A 37 -22.66 -17.98 -25.13
C GLU A 37 -21.92 -16.78 -25.76
N ARG A 38 -21.87 -15.65 -25.05
CA ARG A 38 -21.11 -14.48 -25.49
C ARG A 38 -19.61 -14.77 -25.58
N ALA A 39 -19.05 -15.44 -24.58
CA ALA A 39 -17.63 -15.80 -24.58
C ALA A 39 -17.30 -16.74 -25.76
N GLU A 40 -18.18 -17.68 -26.08
CA GLU A 40 -18.03 -18.56 -27.24
C GLU A 40 -18.05 -17.77 -28.56
N LYS A 41 -19.04 -16.90 -28.77
CA LYS A 41 -19.12 -16.04 -29.97
C LYS A 41 -17.95 -15.06 -30.07
N ALA A 42 -17.48 -14.53 -28.95
CA ALA A 42 -16.34 -13.63 -28.91
C ALA A 42 -15.03 -14.31 -29.33
N ARG A 43 -14.90 -15.63 -29.10
CA ARG A 43 -13.73 -16.43 -29.50
C ARG A 43 -13.72 -16.80 -30.99
N ASP A 44 -14.86 -16.72 -31.68
CA ASP A 44 -14.91 -16.94 -33.13
C ASP A 44 -14.12 -15.84 -33.86
N PRO A 45 -13.05 -16.18 -34.61
CA PRO A 45 -12.26 -15.18 -35.33
C PRO A 45 -12.98 -14.60 -36.56
N ASN A 46 -14.11 -15.16 -37.00
CA ASN A 46 -14.76 -14.81 -38.27
C ASN A 46 -15.95 -13.83 -38.16
N GLY A 47 -16.31 -13.39 -36.94
CA GLY A 47 -17.43 -12.47 -36.70
C GLY A 47 -17.01 -11.01 -36.47
N ASP A 48 -17.96 -10.09 -36.51
CA ASP A 48 -17.74 -8.69 -36.13
C ASP A 48 -17.41 -8.56 -34.62
N ILE A 49 -16.73 -7.48 -34.24
CA ILE A 49 -16.65 -7.00 -32.86
C ILE A 49 -17.80 -6.04 -32.64
N VAL A 50 -18.87 -6.50 -31.97
CA VAL A 50 -20.08 -5.69 -31.78
C VAL A 50 -20.01 -4.93 -30.46
N ILE A 51 -20.18 -3.61 -30.52
CA ILE A 51 -20.22 -2.72 -29.34
C ILE A 51 -21.59 -2.03 -29.24
N GLY A 52 -22.18 -2.06 -28.04
CA GLY A 52 -23.33 -1.22 -27.71
C GLY A 52 -22.88 0.21 -27.41
N VAL A 53 -23.59 1.20 -27.92
CA VAL A 53 -23.30 2.62 -27.70
C VAL A 53 -24.57 3.28 -27.17
N VAL A 54 -24.49 3.86 -25.98
CA VAL A 54 -25.65 4.47 -25.32
C VAL A 54 -25.30 5.86 -24.81
N ASP A 55 -26.14 6.84 -25.15
CA ASP A 55 -26.09 8.21 -24.66
C ASP A 55 -27.54 8.75 -24.51
N SER A 56 -27.69 9.99 -24.04
CA SER A 56 -28.98 10.66 -23.94
C SER A 56 -29.12 11.79 -24.95
N SER A 57 -30.21 11.79 -25.72
CA SER A 57 -30.62 12.91 -26.57
C SER A 57 -31.12 14.15 -25.81
N THR A 58 -31.44 14.06 -24.51
CA THR A 58 -32.03 15.17 -23.74
C THR A 58 -31.06 16.33 -23.50
N SER A 59 -29.76 16.08 -23.67
CA SER A 59 -28.70 17.08 -23.64
C SER A 59 -27.73 16.77 -24.79
N PRO A 60 -27.98 17.28 -26.01
CA PRO A 60 -27.20 16.92 -27.20
C PRO A 60 -25.71 17.26 -27.06
N THR A 61 -24.84 16.33 -27.43
CA THR A 61 -23.37 16.49 -27.44
C THR A 61 -22.77 15.93 -28.75
N LEU A 62 -21.45 16.02 -28.94
CA LEU A 62 -20.76 15.38 -30.07
C LEU A 62 -20.25 13.95 -29.76
N PHE A 63 -20.70 13.31 -28.68
CA PHE A 63 -20.30 11.95 -28.27
C PHE A 63 -20.46 10.91 -29.39
N VAL A 64 -21.64 10.85 -30.02
CA VAL A 64 -21.95 9.86 -31.08
C VAL A 64 -21.02 10.04 -32.28
N GLN A 65 -20.70 11.27 -32.65
CA GLN A 65 -19.77 11.60 -33.73
C GLN A 65 -18.34 11.13 -33.38
N GLY A 66 -17.93 11.29 -32.12
CA GLY A 66 -16.66 10.79 -31.60
C GLY A 66 -16.54 9.26 -31.68
N VAL A 67 -17.56 8.54 -31.19
CA VAL A 67 -17.64 7.08 -31.30
C VAL A 67 -17.61 6.62 -32.76
N ARG A 68 -18.41 7.24 -33.63
CA ARG A 68 -18.43 6.91 -35.07
C ARG A 68 -17.07 7.10 -35.72
N LEU A 69 -16.35 8.16 -35.35
CA LEU A 69 -14.99 8.38 -35.84
C LEU A 69 -14.05 7.29 -35.35
N ALA A 70 -14.12 6.88 -34.08
CA ALA A 70 -13.29 5.80 -33.55
C ALA A 70 -13.53 4.47 -34.28
N VAL A 71 -14.80 4.09 -34.47
CA VAL A 71 -15.17 2.87 -35.21
C VAL A 71 -14.66 2.92 -36.66
N HIS A 72 -14.79 4.06 -37.33
CA HIS A 72 -14.24 4.23 -38.68
C HIS A 72 -12.72 4.10 -38.70
N THR A 73 -12.01 4.79 -37.80
CA THR A 73 -10.55 4.70 -37.67
C THR A 73 -10.09 3.26 -37.43
N LEU A 74 -10.81 2.51 -36.59
CA LEU A 74 -10.53 1.09 -36.32
C LEU A 74 -10.75 0.22 -37.56
N ASN A 75 -11.84 0.42 -38.28
CA ASN A 75 -12.15 -0.37 -39.48
C ASN A 75 -11.20 -0.05 -40.65
N ASP A 76 -10.80 1.21 -40.82
CA ASP A 76 -9.87 1.62 -41.86
C ASP A 76 -8.47 1.00 -41.69
N ARG A 77 -8.10 0.62 -40.45
CA ARG A 77 -6.85 -0.11 -40.16
C ARG A 77 -6.99 -1.64 -40.14
N GLY A 78 -8.11 -2.17 -40.63
CA GLY A 78 -8.38 -3.61 -40.70
C GLY A 78 -9.15 -4.18 -39.50
N GLY A 79 -9.75 -3.33 -38.68
CA GLY A 79 -10.55 -3.73 -37.52
C GLY A 79 -9.72 -4.02 -36.26
N ILE A 80 -10.28 -4.79 -35.34
CA ILE A 80 -9.62 -5.24 -34.11
C ILE A 80 -9.32 -6.73 -34.27
N LEU A 81 -8.04 -7.13 -34.17
CA LEU A 81 -7.61 -8.51 -34.46
C LEU A 81 -8.05 -9.01 -35.85
N GLY A 82 -8.10 -8.11 -36.84
CA GLY A 82 -8.56 -8.41 -38.21
C GLY A 82 -10.07 -8.46 -38.39
N ARG A 83 -10.86 -8.15 -37.35
CA ARG A 83 -12.33 -8.24 -37.34
C ARG A 83 -12.98 -6.85 -37.41
N PRO A 84 -13.95 -6.61 -38.29
CA PRO A 84 -14.67 -5.33 -38.35
C PRO A 84 -15.38 -5.00 -37.04
N VAL A 85 -15.39 -3.72 -36.67
CA VAL A 85 -16.11 -3.19 -35.51
C VAL A 85 -17.48 -2.68 -35.94
N LYS A 86 -18.53 -3.16 -35.27
CA LYS A 86 -19.92 -2.77 -35.51
C LYS A 86 -20.52 -2.13 -34.26
N ALA A 87 -20.97 -0.87 -34.36
CA ALA A 87 -21.60 -0.16 -33.26
C ALA A 87 -23.13 -0.15 -33.35
N LEU A 88 -23.81 -0.51 -32.26
CA LEU A 88 -25.26 -0.44 -32.11
C LEU A 88 -25.63 0.76 -31.24
N PHE A 89 -26.28 1.77 -31.81
CA PHE A 89 -26.60 3.02 -31.11
C PHE A 89 -27.99 2.97 -30.47
N TYR A 90 -28.07 3.44 -29.22
CA TYR A 90 -29.28 3.55 -28.43
C TYR A 90 -29.35 4.91 -27.72
N ASP A 91 -30.57 5.34 -27.42
CA ASP A 91 -30.88 6.57 -26.70
C ASP A 91 -31.62 6.21 -25.41
N ASP A 92 -31.01 6.47 -24.25
CA ASP A 92 -31.63 6.22 -22.95
C ASP A 92 -32.50 7.38 -22.46
N GLU A 93 -32.50 8.51 -23.17
CA GLU A 93 -33.23 9.74 -22.86
C GLU A 93 -33.04 10.22 -21.41
N ASN A 94 -31.89 9.90 -20.80
CA ASN A 94 -31.60 10.14 -19.39
C ASN A 94 -32.65 9.53 -18.44
N SER A 95 -33.30 8.43 -18.84
CA SER A 95 -34.33 7.72 -18.08
C SER A 95 -33.80 6.37 -17.62
N LEU A 96 -33.87 6.11 -16.30
CA LEU A 96 -33.49 4.82 -15.74
C LEU A 96 -34.34 3.66 -16.29
N GLU A 97 -35.61 3.91 -16.61
CA GLU A 97 -36.49 2.90 -17.19
C GLU A 97 -35.99 2.47 -18.57
N LYS A 98 -35.76 3.43 -19.47
CA LYS A 98 -35.21 3.18 -20.81
C LYS A 98 -33.80 2.61 -20.75
N GLY A 99 -32.94 3.12 -19.86
CA GLY A 99 -31.62 2.58 -19.62
C GLY A 99 -31.63 1.10 -19.24
N ARG A 100 -32.57 0.67 -18.36
CA ARG A 100 -32.74 -0.74 -18.00
C ARG A 100 -33.27 -1.58 -19.16
N GLU A 101 -34.17 -1.05 -19.98
CA GLU A 101 -34.65 -1.72 -21.19
C GLU A 101 -33.49 -1.99 -22.16
N ILE A 102 -32.69 -0.96 -22.46
CA ILE A 102 -31.52 -1.04 -23.33
C ILE A 102 -30.49 -2.02 -22.77
N ALA A 103 -30.20 -1.93 -21.46
CA ALA A 103 -29.24 -2.83 -20.82
C ALA A 103 -29.65 -4.30 -20.92
N ARG A 104 -30.94 -4.61 -20.75
CA ARG A 104 -31.47 -5.97 -20.95
C ARG A 104 -31.36 -6.41 -22.40
N LYS A 105 -31.69 -5.53 -23.36
CA LYS A 105 -31.59 -5.81 -24.79
C LYS A 105 -30.15 -6.11 -25.21
N LEU A 106 -29.18 -5.33 -24.73
CA LEU A 106 -27.76 -5.54 -24.95
C LEU A 106 -27.26 -6.81 -24.26
N ALA A 107 -27.70 -7.08 -23.03
CA ALA A 107 -27.36 -8.29 -22.28
C ALA A 107 -27.88 -9.59 -22.92
N GLN A 108 -29.05 -9.54 -23.55
CA GLN A 108 -29.63 -10.67 -24.29
C GLN A 108 -28.99 -10.88 -25.66
N ASN A 109 -28.33 -9.86 -26.21
CA ASN A 109 -27.56 -10.01 -27.43
C ASN A 109 -26.14 -10.51 -27.12
N SER A 110 -25.93 -11.82 -27.28
CA SER A 110 -24.64 -12.49 -27.09
C SER A 110 -23.53 -12.05 -28.07
N GLU A 111 -23.86 -11.35 -29.17
CA GLU A 111 -22.84 -10.82 -30.09
C GLU A 111 -22.15 -9.57 -29.54
N VAL A 112 -22.82 -8.83 -28.65
CA VAL A 112 -22.27 -7.61 -28.05
C VAL A 112 -21.20 -8.00 -27.05
N VAL A 113 -19.97 -7.50 -27.23
CA VAL A 113 -18.84 -7.78 -26.33
C VAL A 113 -18.54 -6.63 -25.37
N ALA A 114 -18.94 -5.41 -25.73
CA ALA A 114 -18.74 -4.23 -24.89
C ALA A 114 -19.88 -3.21 -25.04
N VAL A 115 -20.05 -2.37 -24.03
CA VAL A 115 -20.98 -1.24 -24.02
C VAL A 115 -20.22 0.03 -23.66
N VAL A 116 -20.33 1.06 -24.49
CA VAL A 116 -19.80 2.42 -24.23
C VAL A 116 -20.97 3.37 -24.02
N GLY A 117 -21.07 3.97 -22.84
CA GLY A 117 -22.30 4.56 -22.32
C GLY A 117 -22.47 4.11 -20.87
N HIS A 118 -23.53 4.36 -20.14
CA HIS A 118 -24.49 5.46 -20.25
C HIS A 118 -23.83 6.75 -19.73
N ARG A 119 -24.31 7.93 -20.13
CA ARG A 119 -23.69 9.20 -19.73
C ARG A 119 -24.00 9.57 -18.27
N SER A 120 -25.26 9.45 -17.86
CA SER A 120 -25.70 9.87 -16.53
C SER A 120 -25.40 8.82 -15.47
N SER A 121 -24.92 9.26 -14.30
CA SER A 121 -24.65 8.39 -13.15
C SER A 121 -25.90 7.62 -12.68
N ASP A 122 -27.08 8.26 -12.68
CA ASP A 122 -28.34 7.65 -12.21
C ASP A 122 -28.83 6.51 -13.11
N VAL A 123 -28.39 6.52 -14.37
CA VAL A 123 -28.66 5.44 -15.32
C VAL A 123 -27.52 4.42 -15.29
N ALA A 124 -26.27 4.88 -15.40
CA ALA A 124 -25.09 4.04 -15.52
C ALA A 124 -24.85 3.14 -14.29
N VAL A 125 -25.02 3.66 -13.08
CA VAL A 125 -24.76 2.90 -11.85
C VAL A 125 -25.73 1.72 -11.73
N PRO A 126 -27.07 1.89 -11.80
CA PRO A 126 -27.99 0.76 -11.69
C PRO A 126 -27.88 -0.26 -12.84
N VAL A 127 -27.62 0.19 -14.08
CA VAL A 127 -27.52 -0.73 -15.23
C VAL A 127 -26.19 -1.48 -15.28
N SER A 128 -25.12 -0.93 -14.69
CA SER A 128 -23.82 -1.60 -14.58
C SER A 128 -23.94 -2.99 -13.97
N VAL A 129 -24.83 -3.17 -12.99
CA VAL A 129 -25.11 -4.46 -12.35
C VAL A 129 -25.63 -5.50 -13.36
N THR A 130 -26.40 -5.07 -14.36
CA THR A 130 -26.90 -5.96 -15.41
C THR A 130 -25.75 -6.39 -16.34
N TYR A 131 -24.89 -5.45 -16.74
CA TYR A 131 -23.72 -5.75 -17.56
C TYR A 131 -22.73 -6.66 -16.82
N GLU A 132 -22.47 -6.37 -15.54
CA GLU A 132 -21.60 -7.16 -14.68
C GLU A 132 -22.11 -8.61 -14.54
N LYS A 133 -23.39 -8.81 -14.21
CA LYS A 133 -23.99 -10.14 -14.07
C LYS A 133 -24.01 -10.94 -15.36
N THR A 134 -24.04 -10.26 -16.50
CA THR A 134 -24.10 -10.90 -17.82
C THR A 134 -22.73 -11.06 -18.45
N GLY A 135 -21.66 -10.57 -17.85
CA GLY A 135 -20.30 -10.65 -18.41
C GLY A 135 -20.09 -9.72 -19.61
N LEU A 136 -20.75 -8.56 -19.63
CA LEU A 136 -20.58 -7.52 -20.64
C LEU A 136 -19.59 -6.46 -20.15
N LEU A 137 -18.52 -6.24 -20.93
CA LEU A 137 -17.58 -5.14 -20.68
C LEU A 137 -18.32 -3.81 -20.80
N PHE A 138 -18.29 -3.00 -19.76
CA PHE A 138 -19.01 -1.74 -19.67
C PHE A 138 -18.07 -0.58 -19.39
N MET A 139 -18.06 0.45 -20.25
CA MET A 139 -17.26 1.65 -20.07
C MET A 139 -18.14 2.90 -20.18
N SER A 140 -18.43 3.53 -19.04
CA SER A 140 -19.11 4.83 -19.05
C SER A 140 -18.19 5.94 -19.49
N HIS A 141 -18.68 6.81 -20.38
CA HIS A 141 -17.95 7.97 -20.86
C HIS A 141 -18.23 9.24 -20.03
N GLY A 142 -19.22 9.23 -19.13
CA GLY A 142 -19.69 10.44 -18.45
C GLY A 142 -20.19 10.27 -17.02
N ALA A 143 -20.39 9.05 -16.53
CA ALA A 143 -20.85 8.84 -15.16
C ALA A 143 -19.69 9.00 -14.16
N ALA A 144 -19.71 10.12 -13.45
CA ALA A 144 -18.67 10.53 -12.51
C ALA A 144 -18.93 10.02 -11.07
N ALA A 145 -20.10 9.45 -10.79
CA ALA A 145 -20.43 8.92 -9.46
C ALA A 145 -19.44 7.84 -9.00
N PRO A 146 -18.83 7.94 -7.81
CA PRO A 146 -17.87 6.96 -7.31
C PRO A 146 -18.41 5.52 -7.29
N GLU A 147 -19.71 5.37 -7.00
CA GLU A 147 -20.41 4.09 -6.90
C GLU A 147 -20.32 3.23 -8.17
N LEU A 148 -20.10 3.84 -9.34
CA LEU A 148 -19.98 3.11 -10.60
C LEU A 148 -18.83 2.09 -10.58
N THR A 149 -17.71 2.40 -9.93
CA THR A 149 -16.52 1.53 -9.90
C THR A 149 -16.17 1.05 -8.49
N GLN A 150 -16.65 1.73 -7.45
CA GLN A 150 -16.34 1.37 -6.05
C GLN A 150 -16.80 -0.03 -5.63
N TYR A 151 -17.81 -0.62 -6.29
CA TYR A 151 -18.20 -2.01 -6.02
C TYR A 151 -17.22 -3.05 -6.60
N ASN A 152 -16.18 -2.59 -7.31
CA ASN A 152 -15.11 -3.40 -7.89
C ASN A 152 -15.63 -4.50 -8.84
N GLY A 153 -16.58 -4.16 -9.71
CA GLY A 153 -17.04 -5.04 -10.78
C GLY A 153 -15.90 -5.39 -11.72
N ALA A 154 -15.83 -6.63 -12.20
CA ALA A 154 -14.83 -7.13 -13.13
C ALA A 154 -14.93 -6.50 -14.52
N PHE A 155 -16.15 -6.14 -14.94
CA PHE A 155 -16.43 -5.68 -16.30
C PHE A 155 -16.68 -4.17 -16.41
N THR A 156 -16.81 -3.47 -15.28
CA THR A 156 -17.24 -2.07 -15.25
C THR A 156 -16.08 -1.08 -15.13
N PHE A 157 -16.09 -0.05 -15.98
CA PHE A 157 -15.07 0.99 -16.08
C PHE A 157 -15.72 2.37 -16.29
N ARG A 158 -14.99 3.44 -15.96
CA ARG A 158 -15.34 4.83 -16.34
C ARG A 158 -14.23 5.46 -17.18
N ASN A 159 -14.54 6.37 -18.09
CA ASN A 159 -13.57 7.16 -18.84
C ASN A 159 -13.57 8.64 -18.42
N ILE A 160 -14.37 9.03 -17.44
CA ILE A 160 -14.39 10.39 -16.88
C ILE A 160 -13.84 10.37 -15.44
N PRO A 161 -13.17 11.45 -14.98
CA PRO A 161 -12.79 11.56 -13.57
C PRO A 161 -14.01 11.44 -12.64
N SER A 162 -13.78 11.03 -11.40
CA SER A 162 -14.86 10.99 -10.41
C SER A 162 -15.29 12.38 -9.96
N ASP A 163 -16.52 12.49 -9.44
CA ASP A 163 -17.00 13.73 -8.82
C ASP A 163 -16.10 14.16 -7.64
N GLU A 164 -15.50 13.19 -6.93
CA GLU A 164 -14.52 13.47 -5.86
C GLU A 164 -13.27 14.18 -6.39
N ALA A 165 -12.75 13.77 -7.54
CA ALA A 165 -11.61 14.41 -8.17
C ALA A 165 -12.00 15.80 -8.71
N ALA A 166 -13.16 15.91 -9.36
CA ALA A 166 -13.66 17.16 -9.93
C ALA A 166 -13.93 18.22 -8.85
N GLY A 167 -14.62 17.87 -7.76
CA GLY A 167 -14.94 18.81 -6.69
C GLY A 167 -13.70 19.35 -5.97
N ARG A 168 -12.68 18.50 -5.75
CA ARG A 168 -11.39 18.95 -5.20
C ARG A 168 -10.65 19.90 -6.12
N GLU A 169 -10.61 19.61 -7.42
CA GLU A 169 -9.96 20.50 -8.38
C GLU A 169 -10.71 21.81 -8.57
N LEU A 170 -12.05 21.79 -8.52
CA LEU A 170 -12.88 23.01 -8.52
C LEU A 170 -12.59 23.89 -7.31
N ALA A 171 -12.55 23.34 -6.09
CA ALA A 171 -12.21 24.10 -4.88
C ALA A 171 -10.77 24.62 -4.93
N ALA A 172 -9.82 23.80 -5.39
CA ALA A 172 -8.43 24.19 -5.54
C ALA A 172 -8.24 25.28 -6.60
N PHE A 173 -9.00 25.22 -7.71
CA PHE A 173 -9.05 26.29 -8.72
C PHE A 173 -9.62 27.56 -8.11
N ALA A 174 -10.73 27.46 -7.37
CA ALA A 174 -11.37 28.61 -6.78
C ALA A 174 -10.44 29.34 -5.80
N LYS A 175 -9.73 28.59 -4.96
CA LYS A 175 -8.74 29.12 -4.02
C LYS A 175 -7.57 29.81 -4.74
N ARG A 176 -7.09 29.24 -5.86
CA ARG A 176 -6.02 29.85 -6.69
C ARG A 176 -6.49 31.14 -7.37
N GLY A 177 -7.76 31.19 -7.76
CA GLY A 177 -8.40 32.38 -8.32
C GLY A 177 -8.61 33.50 -7.31
N GLY A 178 -8.30 33.28 -6.02
CA GLY A 178 -8.47 34.26 -4.96
C GLY A 178 -9.91 34.37 -4.45
N TYR A 179 -10.78 33.40 -4.75
CA TYR A 179 -12.10 33.35 -4.15
C TYR A 179 -11.99 32.86 -2.70
N GLU A 180 -12.49 33.67 -1.78
CA GLU A 180 -12.47 33.40 -0.34
C GLU A 180 -13.87 33.18 0.21
N LYS A 181 -14.92 33.70 -0.44
CA LYS A 181 -16.31 33.62 0.02
C LYS A 181 -17.25 33.22 -1.10
N ILE A 182 -17.78 32.01 -1.06
CA ILE A 182 -18.58 31.46 -2.16
C ILE A 182 -20.03 31.24 -1.72
N ALA A 183 -20.96 31.63 -2.59
CA ALA A 183 -22.36 31.20 -2.48
C ALA A 183 -22.59 29.97 -3.37
N ILE A 184 -23.26 28.96 -2.84
CA ILE A 184 -23.61 27.72 -3.53
C ILE A 184 -25.08 27.76 -3.94
N VAL A 185 -25.33 27.48 -5.21
CA VAL A 185 -26.68 27.29 -5.77
C VAL A 185 -26.72 25.93 -6.47
N PHE A 186 -27.69 25.09 -6.12
CA PHE A 186 -27.77 23.75 -6.72
C PHE A 186 -29.18 23.24 -6.97
N ASP A 187 -29.31 22.39 -7.98
CA ASP A 187 -30.55 21.68 -8.28
C ASP A 187 -30.69 20.48 -7.33
N ARG A 188 -31.73 20.47 -6.49
CA ARG A 188 -31.97 19.39 -5.53
C ARG A 188 -32.35 18.06 -6.19
N ASP A 189 -32.85 18.12 -7.43
CA ASP A 189 -33.33 16.97 -8.18
C ASP A 189 -32.28 16.45 -9.17
N SER A 190 -31.12 17.12 -9.28
CA SER A 190 -30.09 16.83 -10.28
C SER A 190 -28.95 15.96 -9.76
N PRO A 191 -28.36 15.12 -10.63
CA PRO A 191 -27.07 14.48 -10.37
C PRO A 191 -25.96 15.45 -9.95
N ALA A 192 -26.03 16.72 -10.38
CA ALA A 192 -25.06 17.76 -10.04
C ALA A 192 -25.03 18.11 -8.53
N ASN A 193 -26.09 17.80 -7.77
CA ASN A 193 -26.11 18.01 -6.31
C ASN A 193 -24.94 17.32 -5.60
N ARG A 194 -24.56 16.12 -6.05
CA ARG A 194 -23.44 15.38 -5.46
C ARG A 194 -22.12 16.12 -5.60
N LEU A 195 -21.84 16.67 -6.78
CA LEU A 195 -20.65 17.48 -7.00
C LEU A 195 -20.66 18.73 -6.11
N THR A 196 -21.85 19.31 -5.87
CA THR A 196 -22.02 20.41 -4.91
C THR A 196 -21.63 20.02 -3.49
N GLU A 197 -22.12 18.90 -2.98
CA GLU A 197 -21.76 18.41 -1.63
C GLU A 197 -20.24 18.18 -1.50
N ILE A 198 -19.63 17.62 -2.55
CA ILE A 198 -18.18 17.39 -2.60
C ILE A 198 -17.43 18.72 -2.68
N PHE A 199 -17.89 19.67 -3.48
CA PHE A 199 -17.30 20.99 -3.61
C PHE A 199 -17.37 21.77 -2.29
N HIS A 200 -18.51 21.77 -1.60
CA HIS A 200 -18.65 22.38 -0.28
C HIS A 200 -17.58 21.86 0.67
N LYS A 201 -17.48 20.53 0.82
CA LYS A 201 -16.46 19.92 1.67
C LYS A 201 -15.04 20.28 1.23
N ALA A 202 -14.77 20.26 -0.06
CA ALA A 202 -13.44 20.59 -0.60
C ALA A 202 -13.10 22.07 -0.43
N ALA A 203 -14.08 22.96 -0.45
CA ALA A 203 -13.95 24.39 -0.19
C ALA A 203 -13.54 24.63 1.28
N ASP A 204 -14.18 23.94 2.23
CA ASP A 204 -13.79 23.97 3.65
C ASP A 204 -12.33 23.52 3.83
N ASP A 205 -11.94 22.41 3.19
CA ASP A 205 -10.58 21.85 3.28
C ASP A 205 -9.49 22.81 2.79
N VAL A 206 -9.81 23.75 1.88
CA VAL A 206 -8.87 24.74 1.34
C VAL A 206 -9.08 26.16 1.91
N GLY A 207 -9.94 26.30 2.93
CA GLY A 207 -10.21 27.56 3.61
C GLY A 207 -10.92 28.58 2.73
N ILE A 208 -11.96 28.14 2.02
CA ILE A 208 -12.97 29.00 1.38
C ILE A 208 -14.21 28.98 2.27
N ASP A 209 -14.77 30.14 2.57
CA ASP A 209 -15.97 30.30 3.38
C ASP A 209 -17.22 30.15 2.51
N ILE A 210 -18.02 29.11 2.75
CA ILE A 210 -19.33 28.95 2.10
C ILE A 210 -20.35 29.80 2.86
N VAL A 211 -20.58 31.01 2.33
CA VAL A 211 -21.40 32.00 3.03
C VAL A 211 -22.89 31.75 2.83
N ALA A 212 -23.31 31.16 1.72
CA ALA A 212 -24.70 30.90 1.41
C ALA A 212 -24.82 29.55 0.69
N GLU A 213 -25.88 28.80 0.97
CA GLU A 213 -26.20 27.58 0.24
C GLU A 213 -27.70 27.51 -0.01
N LYS A 214 -28.11 27.45 -1.29
CA LYS A 214 -29.51 27.42 -1.71
C LYS A 214 -29.76 26.35 -2.74
N SER A 215 -30.92 25.71 -2.63
CA SER A 215 -31.37 24.70 -3.58
C SER A 215 -32.65 25.11 -4.29
N TYR A 216 -32.76 24.74 -5.56
CA TYR A 216 -33.94 24.92 -6.39
C TYR A 216 -34.41 23.57 -6.94
N SER A 217 -35.64 23.52 -7.45
CA SER A 217 -36.18 22.35 -8.15
C SER A 217 -36.04 22.55 -9.67
N SER A 218 -35.76 21.46 -10.39
CA SER A 218 -35.46 21.48 -11.83
C SER A 218 -36.56 22.10 -12.73
N TRP A 219 -37.82 22.09 -12.28
CA TRP A 219 -38.98 22.66 -12.99
C TRP A 219 -39.22 24.15 -12.74
N GLU A 220 -38.50 24.76 -11.79
CA GLU A 220 -38.64 26.18 -11.49
C GLU A 220 -38.10 27.03 -12.66
N THR A 221 -38.75 28.17 -12.92
CA THR A 221 -38.34 29.09 -13.99
C THR A 221 -38.10 30.53 -13.50
N ASP A 222 -38.49 30.84 -12.27
CA ASP A 222 -38.24 32.13 -11.61
C ASP A 222 -37.48 31.91 -10.31
N PHE A 223 -36.24 32.38 -10.28
CA PHE A 223 -35.27 32.18 -9.21
C PHE A 223 -34.99 33.49 -8.46
N ARG A 224 -35.69 34.59 -8.78
CA ARG A 224 -35.40 35.93 -8.24
C ARG A 224 -35.51 36.00 -6.73
N ALA A 225 -36.44 35.26 -6.13
CA ALA A 225 -36.58 35.21 -4.67
C ALA A 225 -35.34 34.58 -3.99
N MET A 226 -34.84 33.48 -4.55
CA MET A 226 -33.61 32.80 -4.07
C MET A 226 -32.39 33.71 -4.25
N ILE A 227 -32.25 34.34 -5.42
CA ILE A 227 -31.14 35.26 -5.71
C ILE A 227 -31.18 36.47 -4.76
N ALA A 228 -32.36 37.05 -4.52
CA ALA A 228 -32.52 38.17 -3.58
C ALA A 228 -32.13 37.80 -2.14
N ASP A 229 -32.39 36.57 -1.72
CA ASP A 229 -32.00 36.08 -0.40
C ASP A 229 -30.48 35.95 -0.27
N ILE A 230 -29.83 35.35 -1.28
CA ILE A 230 -28.35 35.23 -1.34
C ILE A 230 -27.69 36.63 -1.30
N MET A 231 -28.21 37.59 -2.06
CA MET A 231 -27.67 38.96 -2.12
C MET A 231 -27.84 39.74 -0.79
N LYS A 232 -28.91 39.46 -0.02
CA LYS A 232 -29.19 40.19 1.22
C LYS A 232 -28.42 39.64 2.41
N ALA A 233 -28.27 38.33 2.48
CA ALA A 233 -27.78 37.67 3.67
C ALA A 233 -26.24 37.61 3.73
N HIS A 234 -25.55 37.72 2.59
CA HIS A 234 -24.13 37.37 2.50
C HIS A 234 -23.34 38.27 1.54
N THR A 235 -22.05 38.41 1.81
CA THR A 235 -21.06 38.95 0.87
C THR A 235 -20.21 37.81 0.33
N PHE A 236 -20.11 37.70 -1.00
CA PHE A 236 -19.37 36.65 -1.69
C PHE A 236 -18.69 37.20 -2.94
N ASP A 237 -17.62 36.54 -3.37
CA ASP A 237 -16.83 36.90 -4.55
C ASP A 237 -17.07 35.96 -5.74
N CYS A 238 -17.77 34.84 -5.53
CA CYS A 238 -18.12 33.87 -6.57
C CYS A 238 -19.40 33.09 -6.22
N VAL A 239 -20.11 32.61 -7.24
CA VAL A 239 -21.24 31.68 -7.10
C VAL A 239 -20.87 30.34 -7.71
N PHE A 240 -20.84 29.28 -6.90
CA PHE A 240 -20.79 27.92 -7.43
C PHE A 240 -22.20 27.47 -7.82
N LEU A 241 -22.38 27.05 -9.07
CA LEU A 241 -23.67 26.62 -9.63
C LEU A 241 -23.63 25.15 -10.06
N GLY A 242 -24.17 24.28 -9.20
CA GLY A 242 -24.37 22.86 -9.49
C GLY A 242 -25.74 22.61 -10.14
N GLY A 243 -25.82 22.69 -11.47
CA GLY A 243 -27.10 22.62 -12.17
C GLY A 243 -26.99 22.18 -13.62
N ILE A 244 -28.14 21.96 -14.25
CA ILE A 244 -28.26 21.57 -15.67
C ILE A 244 -29.19 22.51 -16.43
N PHE A 245 -29.21 22.41 -17.77
CA PHE A 245 -30.12 23.18 -18.61
C PHE A 245 -31.57 22.68 -18.52
N PRO A 246 -32.57 23.58 -18.66
CA PRO A 246 -32.43 25.02 -18.90
C PRO A 246 -32.25 25.88 -17.63
N ALA A 247 -32.50 25.33 -16.44
CA ALA A 247 -32.55 26.06 -15.18
C ALA A 247 -31.25 26.83 -14.87
N ALA A 248 -30.08 26.19 -15.03
CA ALA A 248 -28.79 26.84 -14.77
C ALA A 248 -28.58 28.12 -15.61
N GLY A 249 -28.96 28.11 -16.89
CA GLY A 249 -28.88 29.29 -17.75
C GLY A 249 -29.87 30.39 -17.36
N LEU A 250 -31.08 30.01 -16.94
CA LEU A 250 -32.07 30.96 -16.43
C LEU A 250 -31.61 31.62 -15.12
N ILE A 251 -30.96 30.87 -14.22
CA ILE A 251 -30.37 31.39 -12.98
C ILE A 251 -29.30 32.42 -13.31
N ILE A 252 -28.34 32.08 -14.18
CA ILE A 252 -27.28 33.02 -14.61
C ILE A 252 -27.88 34.28 -15.21
N ARG A 253 -28.90 34.15 -16.08
CA ARG A 253 -29.60 35.29 -16.67
C ARG A 253 -30.25 36.19 -15.62
N GLN A 254 -31.01 35.60 -14.70
CA GLN A 254 -31.72 36.34 -13.66
C GLN A 254 -30.76 36.97 -12.64
N MET A 255 -29.62 36.34 -12.34
CA MET A 255 -28.57 36.94 -11.52
C MET A 255 -28.08 38.27 -12.13
N ARG A 256 -27.78 38.27 -13.44
CA ARG A 256 -27.37 39.50 -14.14
C ARG A 256 -28.49 40.54 -14.26
N GLU A 257 -29.73 40.13 -14.52
CA GLU A 257 -30.91 41.02 -14.52
C GLU A 257 -31.10 41.73 -13.17
N MET A 258 -30.71 41.08 -12.07
CA MET A 258 -30.79 41.61 -10.71
C MET A 258 -29.54 42.38 -10.27
N GLY A 259 -28.57 42.59 -11.15
CA GLY A 259 -27.33 43.31 -10.85
C GLY A 259 -26.30 42.51 -10.04
N LEU A 260 -26.42 41.18 -10.01
CA LEU A 260 -25.41 40.30 -9.41
C LEU A 260 -24.38 39.90 -10.45
N ASP A 261 -23.24 40.61 -10.49
CA ASP A 261 -22.16 40.43 -11.47
C ASP A 261 -21.06 39.45 -11.05
N ALA A 262 -21.21 38.77 -9.90
CA ALA A 262 -20.25 37.78 -9.43
C ALA A 262 -19.99 36.68 -10.49
N PRO A 263 -18.72 36.25 -10.68
CA PRO A 263 -18.40 35.10 -11.53
C PRO A 263 -19.19 33.86 -11.09
N VAL A 264 -19.57 33.05 -12.06
CA VAL A 264 -20.26 31.78 -11.81
C VAL A 264 -19.28 30.65 -12.11
N LEU A 265 -19.02 29.79 -11.13
CA LEU A 265 -18.23 28.57 -11.28
C LEU A 265 -19.20 27.38 -11.44
N GLY A 266 -19.22 26.77 -12.61
CA GLY A 266 -20.11 25.67 -12.97
C GLY A 266 -19.40 24.32 -13.15
N SER A 267 -20.19 23.25 -13.25
CA SER A 267 -19.71 21.92 -13.59
C SER A 267 -19.45 21.74 -15.09
N ASP A 268 -18.90 20.58 -15.47
CA ASP A 268 -18.75 20.13 -16.86
C ASP A 268 -20.07 20.03 -17.62
N SER A 269 -21.21 19.90 -16.92
CA SER A 269 -22.54 19.92 -17.52
C SER A 269 -22.87 21.27 -18.19
N LEU A 270 -22.20 22.36 -17.79
CA LEU A 270 -22.36 23.68 -18.38
C LEU A 270 -21.37 23.96 -19.53
N ASP A 271 -20.41 23.05 -19.84
CA ASP A 271 -19.52 23.13 -21.01
C ASP A 271 -20.28 22.77 -22.31
N SER A 272 -21.29 23.58 -22.65
CA SER A 272 -22.22 23.35 -23.76
C SER A 272 -22.65 24.66 -24.41
N SER A 273 -22.93 24.63 -25.72
CA SER A 273 -23.50 25.78 -26.44
C SER A 273 -24.88 26.21 -25.91
N GLN A 274 -25.61 25.30 -25.26
CA GLN A 274 -26.90 25.60 -24.61
C GLN A 274 -26.80 26.69 -23.55
N LEU A 275 -25.61 26.90 -22.96
CA LEU A 275 -25.39 27.99 -22.02
C LEU A 275 -25.65 29.35 -22.66
N TRP A 276 -25.14 29.55 -23.88
CA TRP A 276 -25.37 30.77 -24.63
C TRP A 276 -26.81 30.90 -25.12
N GLU A 277 -27.43 29.78 -25.51
CA GLU A 277 -28.84 29.77 -25.96
C GLU A 277 -29.81 30.18 -24.84
N THR A 278 -29.53 29.77 -23.60
CA THR A 278 -30.42 29.99 -22.45
C THR A 278 -30.14 31.30 -21.71
N ALA A 279 -28.86 31.63 -21.47
CA ALA A 279 -28.46 32.82 -20.73
C ALA A 279 -28.11 34.03 -21.63
N GLY A 280 -27.82 33.82 -22.91
CA GLY A 280 -27.35 34.87 -23.81
C GLY A 280 -26.08 35.55 -23.28
N LYS A 281 -25.98 36.87 -23.46
CA LYS A 281 -24.85 37.67 -22.95
C LYS A 281 -24.63 37.54 -21.43
N ALA A 282 -25.67 37.18 -20.66
CA ALA A 282 -25.52 36.97 -19.22
C ALA A 282 -24.58 35.81 -18.87
N ALA A 283 -24.33 34.89 -19.82
CA ALA A 283 -23.36 33.81 -19.66
C ALA A 283 -21.91 34.32 -19.51
N ASP A 284 -21.60 35.53 -20.00
CA ASP A 284 -20.24 36.07 -19.95
C ASP A 284 -19.72 36.07 -18.50
N GLY A 285 -18.49 35.58 -18.34
CA GLY A 285 -17.86 35.41 -17.03
C GLY A 285 -18.18 34.09 -16.31
N THR A 286 -19.03 33.23 -16.87
CA THR A 286 -19.23 31.86 -16.37
C THR A 286 -17.99 31.02 -16.65
N ILE A 287 -17.46 30.37 -15.62
CA ILE A 287 -16.29 29.49 -15.66
C ILE A 287 -16.77 28.05 -15.48
N VAL A 288 -16.29 27.14 -16.31
CA VAL A 288 -16.59 25.69 -16.24
C VAL A 288 -15.30 24.90 -16.30
N PHE A 289 -15.30 23.68 -15.76
CA PHE A 289 -14.20 22.73 -15.98
C PHE A 289 -14.49 21.82 -17.18
N THR A 290 -13.44 21.30 -17.79
CA THR A 290 -13.50 20.32 -18.87
C THR A 290 -12.29 19.38 -18.76
N VAL A 291 -12.34 18.23 -19.42
CA VAL A 291 -11.29 17.20 -19.37
C VAL A 291 -10.63 16.96 -20.72
N PHE A 292 -10.85 17.89 -21.65
CA PHE A 292 -10.29 17.86 -22.99
C PHE A 292 -9.97 19.27 -23.47
N ASP A 293 -8.74 19.44 -23.97
CA ASP A 293 -8.32 20.63 -24.70
C ASP A 293 -7.92 20.23 -26.14
N PRO A 294 -8.66 20.68 -27.18
CA PRO A 294 -8.36 20.35 -28.57
C PRO A 294 -7.07 20.99 -29.10
N SER A 295 -6.47 21.92 -28.34
CA SER A 295 -5.22 22.61 -28.69
C SER A 295 -3.97 21.96 -28.08
N LEU A 296 -4.15 20.86 -27.35
CA LEU A 296 -3.07 20.00 -26.86
C LEU A 296 -2.15 19.55 -27.99
N SER A 297 -0.85 19.55 -27.70
CA SER A 297 0.20 19.27 -28.69
C SER A 297 0.50 17.78 -28.82
N GLU A 298 -0.13 16.93 -28.04
CA GLU A 298 0.02 15.49 -28.02
C GLU A 298 -0.44 14.90 -29.37
N THR A 299 0.36 13.97 -29.90
CA THR A 299 0.08 13.37 -31.22
C THR A 299 -1.31 12.73 -31.32
N PRO A 300 -1.80 11.93 -30.35
CA PRO A 300 -3.16 11.38 -30.40
C PRO A 300 -4.23 12.46 -30.49
N THR A 301 -4.13 13.50 -29.67
CA THR A 301 -5.09 14.61 -29.61
C THR A 301 -5.12 15.39 -30.92
N ARG A 302 -3.97 15.82 -31.45
CA ARG A 302 -3.91 16.55 -32.72
C ARG A 302 -4.48 15.75 -33.89
N ASN A 303 -4.19 14.45 -33.94
CA ASN A 303 -4.68 13.57 -35.00
C ASN A 303 -6.20 13.42 -34.93
N PHE A 304 -6.74 13.20 -33.72
CA PHE A 304 -8.18 13.15 -33.48
C PHE A 304 -8.87 14.46 -33.89
N VAL A 305 -8.38 15.61 -33.42
CA VAL A 305 -8.96 16.93 -33.73
C VAL A 305 -8.97 17.19 -35.24
N ARG A 306 -7.87 16.87 -35.93
CA ARG A 306 -7.77 17.01 -37.39
C ARG A 306 -8.77 16.09 -38.10
N ALA A 307 -8.82 14.81 -37.74
CA ALA A 307 -9.70 13.82 -38.35
C ALA A 307 -11.18 14.15 -38.11
N PHE A 308 -11.51 14.59 -36.89
CA PHE A 308 -12.86 14.99 -36.51
C PHE A 308 -13.31 16.21 -37.31
N LYS A 309 -12.48 17.26 -37.37
CA LYS A 309 -12.79 18.47 -38.15
C LYS A 309 -12.90 18.18 -39.64
N ALA A 310 -12.04 17.33 -40.20
CA ALA A 310 -12.11 16.93 -41.60
C ALA A 310 -13.41 16.19 -41.93
N ARG A 311 -13.92 15.38 -41.00
CA ARG A 311 -15.14 14.58 -41.22
C ARG A 311 -16.43 15.35 -40.98
N TYR A 312 -16.48 16.20 -39.96
CA TYR A 312 -17.72 16.83 -39.50
C TYR A 312 -17.77 18.36 -39.69
N GLY A 313 -16.67 18.99 -40.13
CA GLY A 313 -16.61 20.43 -40.39
C GLY A 313 -16.57 21.33 -39.14
N ILE A 314 -16.68 20.75 -37.94
CA ILE A 314 -16.69 21.44 -36.65
C ILE A 314 -15.60 20.87 -35.72
N PRO A 315 -15.07 21.66 -34.75
CA PRO A 315 -14.14 21.12 -33.74
C PRO A 315 -14.84 20.14 -32.80
N PRO A 316 -14.12 19.12 -32.27
CA PRO A 316 -14.68 18.22 -31.27
C PRO A 316 -14.85 18.91 -29.91
N ASP A 317 -15.88 18.50 -29.17
CA ASP A 317 -16.06 18.82 -27.75
C ASP A 317 -15.43 17.73 -26.85
N THR A 318 -15.55 17.89 -25.53
CA THR A 318 -15.06 16.91 -24.56
C THR A 318 -15.75 15.55 -24.71
N TRP A 319 -17.04 15.53 -25.06
CA TRP A 319 -17.86 14.32 -25.16
C TRP A 319 -17.48 13.49 -26.39
N ALA A 320 -17.18 14.13 -27.52
CA ALA A 320 -16.59 13.50 -28.70
C ALA A 320 -15.24 12.85 -28.36
N ALA A 321 -14.38 13.57 -27.65
CA ALA A 321 -13.07 13.04 -27.24
C ALA A 321 -13.22 11.85 -26.27
N GLN A 322 -14.12 11.94 -25.29
CA GLN A 322 -14.38 10.88 -24.33
C GLN A 322 -14.98 9.62 -24.97
N GLY A 323 -15.93 9.79 -25.90
CA GLY A 323 -16.51 8.70 -26.66
C GLY A 323 -15.50 8.02 -27.59
N TYR A 324 -14.69 8.81 -28.29
CA TYR A 324 -13.61 8.30 -29.12
C TYR A 324 -12.61 7.49 -28.27
N ASP A 325 -12.14 8.06 -27.16
CA ASP A 325 -11.15 7.43 -26.30
C ASP A 325 -11.68 6.17 -25.60
N ALA A 326 -12.98 6.13 -25.24
CA ALA A 326 -13.60 4.97 -24.63
C ALA A 326 -13.64 3.78 -25.60
N VAL A 327 -14.03 3.99 -26.85
CA VAL A 327 -13.99 2.95 -27.90
C VAL A 327 -12.56 2.48 -28.13
N GLN A 328 -11.61 3.42 -28.25
CA GLN A 328 -10.20 3.07 -28.38
C GLN A 328 -9.67 2.32 -27.14
N SER A 329 -10.29 2.50 -25.97
CA SER A 329 -9.89 1.81 -24.74
C SER A 329 -10.33 0.36 -24.73
N VAL A 330 -11.57 0.12 -25.15
CA VAL A 330 -12.06 -1.24 -25.40
C VAL A 330 -11.20 -1.93 -26.45
N ALA A 331 -10.91 -1.26 -27.57
CA ALA A 331 -10.09 -1.82 -28.64
C ALA A 331 -8.68 -2.18 -28.16
N ALA A 332 -8.01 -1.28 -27.44
CA ALA A 332 -6.66 -1.53 -26.92
C ALA A 332 -6.63 -2.73 -25.94
N GLY A 333 -7.67 -2.93 -25.13
CA GLY A 333 -7.78 -4.09 -24.25
C GLY A 333 -7.91 -5.41 -25.01
N ILE A 334 -8.72 -5.43 -26.06
CA ILE A 334 -8.87 -6.58 -26.94
C ILE A 334 -7.56 -6.89 -27.69
N GLU A 335 -6.90 -5.86 -28.23
CA GLU A 335 -5.62 -6.00 -28.94
C GLU A 335 -4.51 -6.50 -28.02
N LYS A 336 -4.37 -5.91 -26.81
CA LYS A 336 -3.34 -6.30 -25.84
C LYS A 336 -3.52 -7.74 -25.35
N SER A 337 -4.77 -8.19 -25.21
CA SER A 337 -5.04 -9.56 -24.76
C SER A 337 -5.05 -10.60 -25.87
N GLY A 338 -5.12 -10.17 -27.14
CA GLY A 338 -5.35 -11.07 -28.27
C GLY A 338 -6.73 -11.74 -28.25
N SER A 339 -7.69 -11.23 -27.47
CA SER A 339 -9.01 -11.85 -27.31
C SER A 339 -10.13 -10.82 -27.17
N ALA A 340 -11.22 -11.04 -27.91
CA ALA A 340 -12.45 -10.25 -27.80
C ALA A 340 -13.37 -10.74 -26.68
N GLU A 341 -13.02 -11.82 -25.96
CA GLU A 341 -13.79 -12.30 -24.81
C GLU A 341 -13.87 -11.18 -23.75
N PRO A 342 -15.07 -10.72 -23.35
CA PRO A 342 -15.22 -9.54 -22.49
C PRO A 342 -14.40 -9.59 -21.21
N ARG A 343 -14.30 -10.77 -20.57
CA ARG A 343 -13.55 -10.95 -19.32
C ARG A 343 -12.05 -10.81 -19.53
N VAL A 344 -11.54 -11.33 -20.64
CA VAL A 344 -10.13 -11.28 -21.00
C VAL A 344 -9.74 -9.84 -21.41
N ALA A 345 -10.57 -9.20 -22.23
CA ALA A 345 -10.40 -7.80 -22.60
C ALA A 345 -10.50 -6.86 -21.39
N ALA A 346 -11.48 -7.07 -20.50
CA ALA A 346 -11.64 -6.28 -19.27
C ALA A 346 -10.43 -6.39 -18.35
N ASN A 347 -9.87 -7.59 -18.17
CA ASN A 347 -8.63 -7.77 -17.43
C ASN A 347 -7.47 -7.01 -18.08
N ALA A 348 -7.32 -7.09 -19.40
CA ALA A 348 -6.26 -6.35 -20.09
C ALA A 348 -6.43 -4.82 -20.01
N ILE A 349 -7.67 -4.30 -20.03
CA ILE A 349 -7.94 -2.89 -19.75
C ILE A 349 -7.54 -2.55 -18.31
N ARG A 350 -7.93 -3.36 -17.33
CA ARG A 350 -7.63 -3.13 -15.92
C ARG A 350 -6.14 -3.09 -15.62
N PHE A 351 -5.34 -3.90 -16.31
CA PHE A 351 -3.89 -3.95 -16.20
C PHE A 351 -3.18 -3.28 -17.40
N SER A 352 -3.83 -2.30 -18.05
CA SER A 352 -3.23 -1.63 -19.20
C SER A 352 -2.08 -0.69 -18.82
N GLY A 353 -2.02 -0.25 -17.56
CA GLY A 353 -1.10 0.80 -17.09
C GLY A 353 -1.55 2.19 -17.53
N ASP A 354 -0.59 3.13 -17.58
CA ASP A 354 -0.81 4.49 -18.06
C ASP A 354 -1.20 4.50 -19.55
N ARG A 355 -2.18 5.32 -19.90
CA ARG A 355 -2.65 5.49 -21.27
C ARG A 355 -2.47 6.92 -21.70
N ASN A 356 -1.92 7.11 -22.89
CA ASN A 356 -1.91 8.41 -23.57
C ASN A 356 -2.97 8.44 -24.67
N GLY A 357 -4.19 8.83 -24.29
CA GLY A 357 -5.37 8.89 -25.17
C GLY A 357 -5.53 10.24 -25.87
N VAL A 358 -6.67 10.43 -26.57
CA VAL A 358 -6.98 11.74 -27.20
C VAL A 358 -7.38 12.81 -26.20
N VAL A 359 -7.66 12.40 -24.97
CA VAL A 359 -7.98 13.22 -23.80
C VAL A 359 -6.76 13.48 -22.92
N GLY A 360 -5.56 13.20 -23.43
CA GLY A 360 -4.30 13.31 -22.70
C GLY A 360 -3.94 12.05 -21.91
N PRO A 361 -2.84 12.10 -21.13
CA PRO A 361 -2.39 11.00 -20.30
C PRO A 361 -3.32 10.78 -19.10
N TYR A 362 -3.54 9.52 -18.75
CA TYR A 362 -4.23 9.14 -17.51
C TYR A 362 -3.91 7.70 -17.11
N HIS A 363 -4.11 7.40 -15.82
CA HIS A 363 -3.94 6.08 -15.24
C HIS A 363 -5.28 5.37 -15.08
N ARG A 364 -5.29 4.04 -15.29
CA ARG A 364 -6.44 3.17 -15.06
C ARG A 364 -6.36 2.60 -13.65
N ASP A 365 -7.31 2.95 -12.79
CA ASP A 365 -7.37 2.40 -11.44
C ASP A 365 -7.86 0.95 -11.44
N TRP A 366 -7.38 0.16 -10.47
CA TRP A 366 -7.74 -1.25 -10.30
C TRP A 366 -9.25 -1.52 -10.17
N ASP A 367 -10.03 -0.55 -9.69
CA ASP A 367 -11.49 -0.66 -9.49
C ASP A 367 -12.27 -0.44 -10.81
N GLY A 368 -11.58 -0.07 -11.89
CA GLY A 368 -12.18 0.36 -13.16
C GLY A 368 -12.28 1.89 -13.31
N GLY A 369 -11.89 2.63 -12.27
CA GLY A 369 -11.76 4.08 -12.23
C GLY A 369 -10.66 4.64 -13.15
N ILE A 370 -10.50 5.96 -13.14
CA ILE A 370 -9.33 6.63 -13.71
C ILE A 370 -8.82 7.73 -12.79
N SER A 371 -7.51 7.97 -12.87
CA SER A 371 -6.81 9.04 -12.18
C SER A 371 -5.82 9.73 -13.11
N GLY A 372 -5.41 10.95 -12.75
CA GLY A 372 -4.39 11.71 -13.48
C GLY A 372 -4.84 12.41 -14.77
N LYS A 373 -6.12 12.34 -15.17
CA LYS A 373 -6.63 13.23 -16.23
C LYS A 373 -6.51 14.68 -15.82
N THR A 374 -6.05 15.51 -16.74
CA THR A 374 -5.95 16.95 -16.56
C THR A 374 -7.32 17.60 -16.57
N PHE A 375 -7.60 18.44 -15.58
CA PHE A 375 -8.73 19.36 -15.57
C PHE A 375 -8.30 20.68 -16.19
N PHE A 376 -9.05 21.13 -17.20
CA PHE A 376 -8.90 22.43 -17.82
C PHE A 376 -10.08 23.31 -17.43
N PHE A 377 -9.88 24.63 -17.40
CA PHE A 377 -10.93 25.58 -17.08
C PHE A 377 -11.15 26.51 -18.26
N LYS A 378 -12.42 26.73 -18.59
CA LYS A 378 -12.86 27.63 -19.65
C LYS A 378 -13.75 28.71 -19.06
N LYS A 379 -13.69 29.91 -19.62
CA LYS A 379 -14.57 31.02 -19.31
C LYS A 379 -15.34 31.43 -20.55
N VAL A 380 -16.62 31.74 -20.40
CA VAL A 380 -17.42 32.32 -21.48
C VAL A 380 -17.02 33.77 -21.68
N GLU A 381 -16.60 34.11 -22.90
CA GLU A 381 -16.27 35.46 -23.33
C GLU A 381 -16.87 35.72 -24.71
N ASN A 382 -17.80 36.67 -24.80
CA ASN A 382 -18.54 37.02 -26.02
C ASN A 382 -19.23 35.81 -26.66
N GLY A 383 -19.76 34.90 -25.83
CA GLY A 383 -20.45 33.69 -26.27
C GLY A 383 -19.57 32.54 -26.73
N GLU A 384 -18.25 32.64 -26.57
CA GLU A 384 -17.32 31.54 -26.82
C GLU A 384 -16.63 31.11 -25.52
N PHE A 385 -16.40 29.80 -25.37
CA PHE A 385 -15.53 29.30 -24.31
C PHE A 385 -14.06 29.55 -24.64
N LYS A 386 -13.38 30.33 -23.80
CA LYS A 386 -11.94 30.57 -23.85
C LYS A 386 -11.26 29.85 -22.70
N PHE A 387 -10.22 29.08 -22.98
CA PHE A 387 -9.41 28.46 -21.93
C PHE A 387 -8.72 29.55 -21.10
N LEU A 388 -8.82 29.43 -19.78
CA LEU A 388 -8.10 30.31 -18.85
C LEU A 388 -6.60 29.96 -18.86
N GLU A 389 -5.73 30.96 -18.59
CA GLU A 389 -4.27 30.89 -18.77
C GLU A 389 -3.67 29.52 -18.41
N ARG A 390 -2.86 29.01 -19.34
CA ARG A 390 -2.11 27.76 -19.21
C ARG A 390 -1.04 27.94 -18.15
N ASP A 391 -1.36 27.65 -16.90
CA ASP A 391 -0.35 27.60 -15.85
C ASP A 391 0.56 26.39 -16.09
N LEU A 392 1.63 26.65 -16.84
CA LEU A 392 2.79 25.76 -17.03
C LEU A 392 3.54 25.50 -15.72
N ASN A 393 3.13 26.09 -14.59
CA ASN A 393 3.50 25.61 -13.27
C ASN A 393 2.57 24.48 -12.85
N ARG A 394 2.81 23.30 -13.41
CA ARG A 394 2.34 21.99 -12.92
C ARG A 394 2.36 21.98 -11.39
N LYS A 395 1.19 22.16 -10.74
CA LYS A 395 0.98 21.54 -9.43
C LYS A 395 0.98 20.05 -9.71
N ILE A 396 2.06 19.44 -9.22
CA ILE A 396 2.36 18.03 -9.24
C ILE A 396 1.08 17.20 -9.03
N ASN A 397 0.65 16.45 -10.05
CA ASN A 397 -0.06 15.22 -9.78
C ASN A 397 0.95 14.30 -9.07
N PHE A 398 0.66 13.94 -7.83
CA PHE A 398 1.59 13.19 -7.00
C PHE A 398 1.93 11.81 -7.59
N PHE A 399 1.09 11.30 -8.49
CA PHE A 399 1.31 10.10 -9.27
C PHE A 399 2.09 10.34 -10.58
N ASP A 400 2.18 11.56 -11.15
CA ASP A 400 2.84 11.83 -12.45
C ASP A 400 4.37 12.06 -12.36
N VAL A 401 5.09 11.35 -11.49
CA VAL A 401 6.57 11.33 -11.61
C VAL A 401 6.93 10.49 -12.84
N SER A 402 7.83 10.97 -13.71
CA SER A 402 8.26 10.17 -14.86
C SER A 402 8.89 8.86 -14.37
N GLU A 403 8.57 7.75 -15.02
CA GLU A 403 9.10 6.42 -14.67
C GLU A 403 10.64 6.37 -14.74
N GLU A 404 11.25 7.23 -15.56
CA GLU A 404 12.71 7.40 -15.67
C GLU A 404 13.37 8.06 -14.45
N THR A 405 12.60 8.77 -13.61
CA THR A 405 13.13 9.48 -12.43
C THR A 405 12.61 8.94 -11.10
N THR A 406 11.86 7.84 -11.12
CA THR A 406 11.25 7.24 -9.93
C THR A 406 11.89 5.91 -9.61
N LEU A 407 12.24 5.70 -8.34
CA LEU A 407 12.64 4.38 -7.85
C LEU A 407 11.40 3.55 -7.50
N ARG A 408 11.34 2.31 -7.99
CA ARG A 408 10.20 1.39 -7.90
C ARG A 408 10.60 0.20 -7.05
N LEU A 409 10.00 0.09 -5.86
CA LEU A 409 10.33 -0.93 -4.87
C LEU A 409 9.08 -1.70 -4.48
N PRO A 410 9.18 -3.02 -4.24
CA PRO A 410 8.09 -3.77 -3.64
C PRO A 410 8.14 -3.63 -2.12
N ILE A 411 6.97 -3.74 -1.49
CA ILE A 411 6.83 -4.09 -0.07
C ILE A 411 5.90 -5.28 0.02
N GLN A 412 6.29 -6.32 0.75
CA GLN A 412 5.52 -7.57 0.81
C GLN A 412 4.10 -7.38 1.36
N SER A 413 3.91 -6.43 2.28
CA SER A 413 2.59 -6.10 2.81
C SER A 413 2.48 -4.61 3.06
N ASP A 414 1.25 -4.10 3.13
CA ASP A 414 1.02 -2.71 3.48
C ASP A 414 1.49 -2.46 4.92
N PHE A 415 2.27 -1.41 5.13
CA PHE A 415 2.77 -1.09 6.46
C PHE A 415 1.64 -0.58 7.35
N THR A 416 1.65 -0.95 8.63
CA THR A 416 0.51 -0.66 9.50
C THR A 416 0.66 0.66 10.26
N VAL A 417 1.92 1.09 10.50
CA VAL A 417 2.23 2.20 11.40
C VAL A 417 3.41 3.01 10.84
N ILE A 418 3.31 4.34 10.85
CA ILE A 418 4.43 5.24 10.50
C ILE A 418 5.11 5.81 11.75
N ASP A 419 4.46 5.76 12.91
CA ASP A 419 5.01 6.22 14.17
C ASP A 419 6.22 5.34 14.58
N PRO A 420 7.46 5.88 14.59
CA PRO A 420 8.67 5.14 14.94
C PRO A 420 8.61 4.45 16.30
N GLY A 421 7.90 5.01 17.28
CA GLY A 421 7.77 4.42 18.61
C GLY A 421 6.81 3.24 18.68
N LEU A 422 5.97 3.04 17.66
CA LEU A 422 4.90 2.04 17.63
C LEU A 422 5.07 0.99 16.53
N ALA A 423 6.12 1.10 15.69
CA ALA A 423 6.38 0.17 14.59
C ALA A 423 6.63 -1.26 15.07
N ARG A 424 6.08 -2.24 14.32
CA ARG A 424 6.19 -3.68 14.63
C ARG A 424 6.74 -4.52 13.49
N ASP A 425 6.47 -4.09 12.27
CA ASP A 425 6.78 -4.84 11.05
C ASP A 425 7.86 -4.13 10.22
N ARG A 426 8.54 -4.91 9.37
CA ARG A 426 9.65 -4.43 8.52
C ARG A 426 9.19 -3.42 7.48
N GLY A 427 7.97 -3.54 6.95
CA GLY A 427 7.42 -2.58 5.99
C GLY A 427 7.29 -1.18 6.62
N SER A 428 6.80 -1.12 7.86
CA SER A 428 6.76 0.12 8.65
C SER A 428 8.17 0.69 8.87
N VAL A 429 9.15 -0.15 9.24
CA VAL A 429 10.54 0.29 9.45
C VAL A 429 11.15 0.86 8.17
N GLU A 430 10.96 0.21 7.02
CA GLU A 430 11.47 0.70 5.73
C GLU A 430 10.92 2.10 5.40
N ILE A 431 9.63 2.34 5.61
CA ILE A 431 9.05 3.66 5.39
C ILE A 431 9.57 4.67 6.42
N ILE A 432 9.67 4.30 7.69
CA ILE A 432 10.19 5.15 8.77
C ILE A 432 11.63 5.61 8.47
N GLU A 433 12.45 4.74 7.89
CA GLU A 433 13.82 5.06 7.51
C GLU A 433 13.91 6.23 6.53
N GLN A 434 12.93 6.34 5.62
CA GLN A 434 12.89 7.43 4.65
C GLN A 434 12.34 8.74 5.24
N LEU A 435 11.54 8.66 6.32
CA LEU A 435 10.78 9.78 6.87
C LEU A 435 11.39 10.42 8.12
N PHE A 436 12.13 9.68 8.96
CA PHE A 436 12.65 10.22 10.22
C PHE A 436 14.14 9.96 10.32
N VAL A 437 14.96 10.99 10.59
CA VAL A 437 16.41 10.79 10.77
C VAL A 437 16.70 10.32 12.20
N PRO A 438 17.56 9.31 12.40
CA PRO A 438 17.99 8.91 13.74
C PRO A 438 19.07 9.85 14.29
N LEU A 439 19.40 9.70 15.58
CA LEU A 439 20.52 10.43 16.17
C LEU A 439 21.86 10.00 15.58
N VAL A 440 22.01 8.69 15.42
CA VAL A 440 23.20 7.99 14.88
C VAL A 440 22.70 6.96 13.88
N GLY A 441 23.35 6.87 12.73
CA GLY A 441 23.06 5.88 11.69
C GLY A 441 24.03 4.70 11.76
N LEU A 442 23.81 3.71 10.91
CA LEU A 442 24.75 2.62 10.67
C LEU A 442 25.18 2.64 9.21
N ASP A 443 26.48 2.49 8.96
CA ASP A 443 27.00 2.35 7.60
C ASP A 443 26.51 1.03 6.99
N PRO A 444 25.84 1.03 5.82
CA PRO A 444 25.30 -0.20 5.23
C PRO A 444 26.35 -1.25 4.83
N ALA A 445 27.63 -0.87 4.70
CA ALA A 445 28.71 -1.75 4.30
C ALA A 445 29.50 -2.31 5.51
N THR A 446 29.78 -1.47 6.51
CA THR A 446 30.59 -1.87 7.68
C THR A 446 29.75 -2.18 8.92
N ASN A 447 28.51 -1.67 8.98
CA ASN A 447 27.65 -1.61 10.17
C ASN A 447 28.24 -0.78 11.33
N GLU A 448 29.25 0.03 11.06
CA GLU A 448 29.79 0.96 12.04
C GLU A 448 28.85 2.14 12.25
N THR A 449 28.86 2.72 13.44
CA THR A 449 28.04 3.88 13.78
C THR A 449 28.54 5.12 13.06
N ILE A 450 27.64 5.81 12.35
CA ILE A 450 27.94 7.04 11.61
C ILE A 450 27.10 8.23 12.13
N PRO A 451 27.64 9.46 12.11
CA PRO A 451 26.89 10.66 12.43
C PRO A 451 25.64 10.83 11.55
N GLU A 452 24.52 11.25 12.16
CA GLU A 452 23.28 11.63 11.49
C GLU A 452 22.79 12.96 12.08
N LEU A 453 21.72 13.00 12.90
CA LEU A 453 21.35 14.24 13.61
C LEU A 453 22.40 14.67 14.64
N ALA A 454 23.13 13.72 15.25
CA ALA A 454 24.30 14.01 16.06
C ALA A 454 25.54 14.10 15.15
N ARG A 455 26.29 15.20 15.27
CA ARG A 455 27.57 15.41 14.56
C ARG A 455 28.70 14.63 15.21
N ASP A 456 28.67 14.54 16.54
CA ASP A 456 29.65 13.85 17.37
C ASP A 456 29.09 13.59 18.77
N TRP A 457 29.80 12.80 19.57
CA TRP A 457 29.49 12.56 20.97
C TRP A 457 30.72 12.28 21.82
N THR A 458 30.56 12.47 23.12
CA THR A 458 31.55 12.10 24.14
C THR A 458 30.97 11.05 25.08
N VAL A 459 31.85 10.26 25.70
CA VAL A 459 31.50 9.23 26.68
C VAL A 459 32.24 9.52 27.97
N SER A 460 31.55 9.43 29.11
CA SER A 460 32.18 9.56 30.42
C SER A 460 33.18 8.42 30.68
N PRO A 461 34.19 8.62 31.56
CA PRO A 461 35.17 7.59 31.88
C PRO A 461 34.58 6.26 32.41
N ASP A 462 33.41 6.31 33.06
CA ASP A 462 32.70 5.13 33.55
C ASP A 462 31.78 4.47 32.50
N GLY A 463 31.70 5.02 31.28
CA GLY A 463 30.91 4.49 30.17
C GLY A 463 29.39 4.67 30.32
N LYS A 464 28.92 5.47 31.30
CA LYS A 464 27.49 5.57 31.65
C LYS A 464 26.82 6.86 31.18
N ILE A 465 27.57 7.87 30.80
CA ILE A 465 27.03 9.14 30.31
C ILE A 465 27.52 9.35 28.88
N PHE A 466 26.57 9.56 27.96
CA PHE A 466 26.84 9.91 26.57
C PHE A 466 26.25 11.28 26.28
N THR A 467 27.05 12.18 25.73
CA THR A 467 26.60 13.53 25.36
C THR A 467 26.76 13.73 23.86
N PHE A 468 25.65 13.96 23.16
CA PHE A 468 25.60 14.12 21.71
C PHE A 468 25.36 15.58 21.34
N ARG A 469 26.16 16.09 20.41
CA ARG A 469 26.00 17.43 19.82
C ARG A 469 25.27 17.32 18.50
N MET A 470 24.09 17.92 18.41
CA MET A 470 23.21 17.88 17.25
C MET A 470 23.58 18.95 16.22
N ARG A 471 23.14 18.77 14.98
CA ARG A 471 23.34 19.73 13.89
C ARG A 471 22.34 20.90 14.00
N PRO A 472 22.79 22.16 13.81
CA PRO A 472 21.94 23.35 13.99
C PRO A 472 20.95 23.58 12.85
N ASP A 473 21.20 22.96 11.71
CA ASP A 473 20.46 23.08 10.45
C ASP A 473 19.52 21.90 10.20
N ALA A 474 19.29 21.06 11.21
CA ALA A 474 18.26 20.03 11.16
C ALA A 474 16.87 20.66 11.30
N LEU A 475 16.01 20.43 10.31
CA LEU A 475 14.65 20.97 10.27
C LEU A 475 13.62 19.85 10.13
N TRP A 476 12.43 20.10 10.67
CA TRP A 476 11.20 19.41 10.29
C TRP A 476 10.71 19.89 8.91
N SER A 477 9.85 19.11 8.26
CA SER A 477 9.28 19.44 6.95
C SER A 477 8.46 20.74 6.92
N ASP A 478 7.92 21.19 8.06
CA ASP A 478 7.27 22.49 8.21
C ASP A 478 8.27 23.66 8.36
N GLY A 479 9.57 23.38 8.37
CA GLY A 479 10.65 24.35 8.49
C GLY A 479 11.02 24.72 9.93
N LYS A 480 10.40 24.11 10.94
CA LYS A 480 10.80 24.33 12.34
C LYS A 480 12.11 23.61 12.67
N PRO A 481 12.95 24.16 13.58
CA PRO A 481 14.14 23.48 14.05
C PRO A 481 13.80 22.15 14.74
N LEU A 482 14.60 21.11 14.47
CA LEU A 482 14.60 19.86 15.22
C LEU A 482 15.63 19.97 16.35
N THR A 483 15.20 19.77 17.60
CA THR A 483 16.02 20.06 18.79
C THR A 483 16.23 18.83 19.69
N ALA A 484 17.18 18.94 20.63
CA ALA A 484 17.38 17.95 21.70
C ALA A 484 16.13 17.76 22.57
N HIS A 485 15.26 18.77 22.66
CA HIS A 485 13.99 18.67 23.38
C HIS A 485 13.01 17.71 22.70
N ASP A 486 13.05 17.57 21.37
CA ASP A 486 12.25 16.59 20.63
C ASP A 486 12.71 15.15 20.94
N VAL A 487 14.03 14.94 21.04
CA VAL A 487 14.64 13.66 21.45
C VAL A 487 14.16 13.27 22.85
N GLN A 488 14.30 14.19 23.80
CA GLN A 488 13.91 13.98 25.19
C GLN A 488 12.41 13.68 25.32
N TRP A 489 11.57 14.45 24.63
CA TRP A 489 10.12 14.25 24.65
C TRP A 489 9.73 12.89 24.06
N THR A 490 10.35 12.51 22.94
CA THR A 490 10.11 11.23 22.26
C THR A 490 10.36 10.05 23.17
N LEU A 491 11.50 10.02 23.86
CA LEU A 491 11.87 8.89 24.69
C LEU A 491 11.02 8.79 25.96
N ARG A 492 10.61 9.94 26.51
CA ARG A 492 9.62 9.99 27.60
C ARG A 492 8.28 9.42 27.16
N ARG A 493 7.81 9.77 25.96
CA ARG A 493 6.59 9.20 25.37
C ARG A 493 6.74 7.68 25.19
N ASN A 494 7.82 7.23 24.56
CA ASN A 494 7.96 5.84 24.15
C ASN A 494 8.16 4.88 25.35
N ILE A 495 8.70 5.35 26.48
CA ILE A 495 8.80 4.53 27.70
C ILE A 495 7.51 4.52 28.55
N ASP A 496 6.64 5.53 28.39
CA ASP A 496 5.40 5.62 29.16
C ASP A 496 4.51 4.39 28.86
N PRO A 497 4.13 3.59 29.89
CA PRO A 497 3.22 2.45 29.70
C PRO A 497 1.92 2.80 28.96
N LYS A 498 1.45 4.05 29.07
CA LYS A 498 0.22 4.53 28.40
C LYS A 498 0.35 4.63 26.89
N THR A 499 1.56 4.79 26.37
CA THR A 499 1.82 4.86 24.92
C THR A 499 1.59 3.51 24.25
N GLY A 500 1.75 2.40 24.99
CA GLY A 500 1.57 1.05 24.43
C GLY A 500 2.62 0.69 23.40
N ALA A 501 3.85 1.23 23.53
CA ALA A 501 4.96 0.87 22.66
C ALA A 501 5.20 -0.65 22.71
N PRO A 502 5.36 -1.33 21.55
CA PRO A 502 5.46 -2.79 21.49
C PRO A 502 6.78 -3.33 22.04
N TYR A 503 7.86 -2.54 21.93
CA TYR A 503 9.22 -2.94 22.33
C TYR A 503 9.81 -1.98 23.37
N PRO A 504 9.18 -1.74 24.54
CA PRO A 504 9.66 -0.76 25.51
C PRO A 504 10.98 -1.19 26.17
N HIS A 505 11.32 -2.48 26.10
CA HIS A 505 12.56 -3.04 26.62
C HIS A 505 13.80 -2.57 25.86
N SER A 506 13.68 -2.11 24.60
CA SER A 506 14.80 -1.54 23.86
C SER A 506 15.35 -0.28 24.55
N LEU A 507 14.51 0.43 25.32
CA LEU A 507 14.90 1.62 26.07
C LEU A 507 15.45 1.31 27.47
N TYR A 508 15.46 0.05 27.93
CA TYR A 508 15.85 -0.30 29.31
C TYR A 508 17.33 -0.07 29.63
N VAL A 509 18.16 0.14 28.60
CA VAL A 509 19.54 0.62 28.78
C VAL A 509 19.59 2.00 29.45
N LEU A 510 18.56 2.82 29.26
CA LEU A 510 18.46 4.15 29.85
C LEU A 510 18.12 4.04 31.34
N LYS A 511 18.77 4.86 32.15
CA LYS A 511 18.58 4.90 33.59
C LYS A 511 17.09 5.05 33.93
N ASN A 512 16.60 4.25 34.87
CA ASN A 512 15.20 4.20 35.35
C ASN A 512 14.14 3.71 34.33
N ALA A 513 14.47 3.46 33.05
CA ALA A 513 13.46 3.14 32.03
C ALA A 513 12.64 1.89 32.37
N ARG A 514 13.29 0.82 32.84
CA ARG A 514 12.60 -0.41 33.29
C ARG A 514 11.65 -0.14 34.46
N ALA A 515 12.11 0.61 35.46
CA ALA A 515 11.31 0.93 36.64
C ALA A 515 10.09 1.79 36.27
N ILE A 516 10.24 2.72 35.33
CA ILE A 516 9.13 3.51 34.78
C ILE A 516 8.12 2.61 34.06
N GLN A 517 8.59 1.74 33.16
CA GLN A 517 7.71 0.85 32.42
C GLN A 517 6.93 -0.08 33.37
N LYS A 518 7.58 -0.60 34.42
CA LYS A 518 6.95 -1.45 35.43
C LYS A 518 6.02 -0.71 36.39
N GLY A 519 5.94 0.62 36.31
CA GLY A 519 5.16 1.46 37.20
C GLY A 519 5.75 1.60 38.60
N TRP A 520 7.00 1.19 38.82
CA TRP A 520 7.71 1.40 40.09
C TRP A 520 8.14 2.86 40.28
N ILE A 521 8.38 3.57 39.17
CA ILE A 521 8.53 5.03 39.12
C ILE A 521 7.41 5.57 38.24
N SER A 522 6.53 6.41 38.80
CA SER A 522 5.41 7.00 38.05
C SER A 522 5.80 8.24 37.24
N ASP A 523 6.87 8.93 37.64
CA ASP A 523 7.36 10.13 36.96
C ASP A 523 8.26 9.76 35.77
N VAL A 524 7.68 9.76 34.57
CA VAL A 524 8.39 9.47 33.32
C VAL A 524 9.55 10.44 33.05
N SER A 525 9.55 11.63 33.65
CA SER A 525 10.61 12.61 33.44
C SER A 525 11.98 12.17 33.97
N LYS A 526 12.00 11.13 34.84
CA LYS A 526 13.17 10.52 35.46
C LYS A 526 13.93 9.54 34.56
N ILE A 527 13.46 9.25 33.34
CA ILE A 527 14.24 8.45 32.39
C ILE A 527 15.60 9.14 32.12
N GLY A 528 16.65 8.35 31.90
CA GLY A 528 18.01 8.80 31.64
C GLY A 528 18.22 9.50 30.28
N VAL A 529 17.46 10.55 30.00
CA VAL A 529 17.64 11.46 28.85
C VAL A 529 17.34 12.90 29.24
N ARG A 530 18.23 13.82 28.85
CA ARG A 530 18.14 15.25 29.16
C ARG A 530 18.61 16.09 27.98
N ALA A 531 17.79 17.02 27.52
CA ALA A 531 18.25 18.12 26.70
C ALA A 531 18.99 19.12 27.60
N ILE A 532 20.28 19.36 27.34
CA ILE A 532 21.09 20.36 28.04
C ILE A 532 20.71 21.76 27.54
N ASP A 533 20.57 21.86 26.23
CA ASP A 533 20.17 23.01 25.43
C ASP A 533 19.54 22.50 24.13
N ASP A 534 19.17 23.40 23.21
CA ASP A 534 18.49 23.06 21.95
C ASP A 534 19.25 22.05 21.07
N LEU A 535 20.58 21.98 21.18
CA LEU A 535 21.43 21.20 20.29
C LEU A 535 22.28 20.14 21.03
N THR A 536 22.08 19.95 22.33
CA THR A 536 22.88 19.02 23.12
C THR A 536 21.97 18.11 23.93
N VAL A 537 22.04 16.81 23.67
CA VAL A 537 21.29 15.78 24.41
C VAL A 537 22.26 14.86 25.15
N GLU A 538 21.98 14.65 26.42
CA GLU A 538 22.73 13.76 27.31
C GLU A 538 21.88 12.55 27.68
N PHE A 539 22.49 11.37 27.62
CA PHE A 539 21.92 10.11 28.04
C PHE A 539 22.67 9.58 29.27
N SER A 540 21.91 9.09 30.24
CA SER A 540 22.44 8.37 31.40
C SER A 540 21.98 6.93 31.34
N LEU A 541 22.92 5.99 31.39
CA LEU A 541 22.66 4.56 31.26
C LEU A 541 22.62 3.86 32.62
N GLU A 542 21.91 2.74 32.70
CA GLU A 542 21.85 1.89 33.89
C GLU A 542 23.22 1.24 34.17
N LYS A 543 23.93 0.85 33.10
CA LYS A 543 25.28 0.28 33.13
C LYS A 543 26.11 0.73 31.93
N ALA A 544 27.43 0.55 32.02
CA ALA A 544 28.33 0.86 30.92
C ALA A 544 27.94 0.02 29.69
N THR A 545 27.62 0.69 28.58
CA THR A 545 27.08 0.03 27.39
C THR A 545 27.76 0.59 26.13
N PRO A 546 28.92 0.04 25.73
CA PRO A 546 29.72 0.59 24.62
C PRO A 546 28.98 0.68 23.28
N HIS A 547 28.03 -0.22 23.04
CA HIS A 547 27.24 -0.28 21.81
C HIS A 547 26.01 0.65 21.81
N PHE A 548 25.82 1.47 22.86
CA PHE A 548 24.67 2.39 22.96
C PHE A 548 24.48 3.30 21.73
N PRO A 549 25.54 3.87 21.10
CA PRO A 549 25.37 4.67 19.89
C PRO A 549 24.69 3.90 18.74
N ALA A 550 24.93 2.59 18.58
CA ALA A 550 24.27 1.80 17.55
C ALA A 550 22.77 1.64 17.82
N MET A 551 22.36 1.56 19.10
CA MET A 551 20.94 1.47 19.47
C MET A 551 20.15 2.73 19.10
N LEU A 552 20.81 3.90 19.02
CA LEU A 552 20.17 5.17 18.63
C LEU A 552 19.73 5.20 17.15
N SER A 553 20.10 4.20 16.35
CA SER A 553 19.59 4.00 14.98
C SER A 553 18.17 3.43 14.95
N LEU A 554 17.75 2.75 16.03
CA LEU A 554 16.49 2.02 16.09
C LEU A 554 15.28 2.98 16.11
N PRO A 555 14.12 2.58 15.51
CA PRO A 555 12.93 3.41 15.45
C PRO A 555 12.46 4.04 16.78
N PRO A 556 12.48 3.35 17.94
CA PRO A 556 12.05 3.94 19.21
C PRO A 556 12.87 5.15 19.67
N TYR A 557 14.08 5.35 19.14
CA TYR A 557 14.96 6.48 19.46
C TYR A 557 14.83 7.65 18.48
N ARG A 558 14.11 7.49 17.36
CA ARG A 558 13.98 8.55 16.34
C ARG A 558 13.12 9.69 16.85
N PRO A 559 13.62 10.94 16.83
CA PRO A 559 12.84 12.09 17.30
C PRO A 559 11.51 12.20 16.58
N LEU A 560 10.48 12.65 17.29
CA LEU A 560 9.13 12.86 16.79
C LEU A 560 8.74 14.34 16.86
N PRO A 561 7.91 14.83 15.93
CA PRO A 561 7.46 16.21 15.90
C PRO A 561 6.42 16.45 17.00
N ARG A 562 6.86 16.80 18.21
CA ARG A 562 6.00 16.96 19.39
C ARG A 562 4.69 17.69 19.10
N GLN A 563 4.78 18.85 18.46
CA GLN A 563 3.62 19.69 18.18
C GLN A 563 2.60 18.97 17.29
N ALA A 564 3.04 18.27 16.25
CA ALA A 564 2.14 17.53 15.35
C ALA A 564 1.47 16.36 16.08
N VAL A 565 2.24 15.62 16.90
CA VAL A 565 1.71 14.50 17.69
C VAL A 565 0.68 14.98 18.71
N GLU A 566 0.96 16.05 19.45
CA GLU A 566 0.04 16.60 20.46
C GLU A 566 -1.23 17.21 19.82
N THR A 567 -1.08 17.88 18.67
CA THR A 567 -2.19 18.56 17.96
C THR A 567 -3.12 17.56 17.28
N HIS A 568 -2.57 16.63 16.48
CA HIS A 568 -3.35 15.74 15.62
C HIS A 568 -3.58 14.35 16.23
N LYS A 569 -2.95 14.03 17.37
CA LYS A 569 -3.13 12.79 18.14
C LYS A 569 -3.02 11.57 17.22
N GLY A 570 -3.95 10.60 17.28
CA GLY A 570 -3.90 9.38 16.47
C GLY A 570 -3.87 9.58 14.94
N ARG A 571 -4.07 10.81 14.44
CA ARG A 571 -4.02 11.17 13.02
C ARG A 571 -2.77 11.94 12.62
N TRP A 572 -1.79 12.08 13.52
CA TRP A 572 -0.58 12.87 13.29
C TRP A 572 0.26 12.35 12.12
N THR A 573 0.14 11.08 11.76
CA THR A 573 0.87 10.44 10.65
C THR A 573 0.14 10.52 9.30
N ASP A 574 -1.04 11.14 9.22
CA ASP A 574 -1.74 11.34 7.95
C ASP A 574 -0.94 12.30 7.04
N PRO A 575 -0.95 12.13 5.69
CA PRO A 575 -0.14 12.93 4.75
C PRO A 575 -0.28 14.47 4.87
N GLY A 576 -1.37 14.98 5.44
CA GLY A 576 -1.58 16.42 5.67
C GLY A 576 -1.12 16.92 7.05
N HIS A 577 -0.83 16.02 8.00
CA HIS A 577 -0.49 16.36 9.39
C HIS A 577 0.96 16.03 9.73
N ILE A 578 1.50 14.98 9.09
CA ILE A 578 2.81 14.43 9.43
C ILE A 578 3.90 15.46 9.17
N GLN A 579 4.78 15.61 10.17
CA GLN A 579 6.02 16.34 10.01
C GLN A 579 7.19 15.35 10.08
N VAL A 580 8.09 15.44 9.12
CA VAL A 580 9.16 14.48 8.89
C VAL A 580 10.50 15.19 8.92
N SER A 581 11.55 14.50 9.37
CA SER A 581 12.92 15.04 9.39
C SER A 581 13.81 14.42 8.32
N GLY A 582 13.36 13.31 7.72
CA GLY A 582 14.11 12.47 6.79
C GLY A 582 14.23 13.03 5.36
N PRO A 583 15.00 12.32 4.51
CA PRO A 583 15.25 12.68 3.12
C PRO A 583 14.00 12.66 2.24
N TYR A 584 12.94 11.98 2.67
CA TYR A 584 11.67 11.90 1.95
C TYR A 584 10.48 12.29 2.85
N GLN A 585 9.36 12.60 2.19
CA GLN A 585 8.08 12.88 2.82
C GLN A 585 6.97 12.03 2.20
N LEU A 586 6.04 11.56 3.03
CA LEU A 586 4.87 10.83 2.59
C LEU A 586 3.97 11.75 1.78
N THR A 587 3.82 11.42 0.50
CA THR A 587 3.11 12.28 -0.45
C THR A 587 1.73 11.74 -0.75
N ALA A 588 1.62 10.43 -1.03
CA ALA A 588 0.36 9.78 -1.29
C ALA A 588 0.41 8.33 -0.81
N ARG A 589 -0.73 7.80 -0.39
CA ARG A 589 -0.88 6.40 0.00
C ARG A 589 -2.24 5.88 -0.42
N LYS A 590 -2.25 4.83 -1.23
CA LYS A 590 -3.42 4.01 -1.50
C LYS A 590 -3.20 2.68 -0.77
N LYS A 591 -3.89 2.52 0.36
CA LYS A 591 -3.73 1.35 1.24
C LYS A 591 -3.87 0.05 0.46
N GLY A 592 -3.00 -0.91 0.74
CA GLY A 592 -2.92 -2.20 0.06
C GLY A 592 -2.42 -2.15 -1.39
N GLN A 593 -1.98 -0.99 -1.91
CA GLN A 593 -1.56 -0.87 -3.32
C GLN A 593 -0.23 -0.16 -3.49
N VAL A 594 -0.17 1.14 -3.21
CA VAL A 594 1.01 1.95 -3.50
C VAL A 594 1.19 3.06 -2.47
N THR A 595 2.44 3.27 -2.08
CA THR A 595 2.86 4.42 -1.28
C THR A 595 3.90 5.21 -2.06
N ILE A 596 3.70 6.53 -2.12
CA ILE A 596 4.55 7.45 -2.85
C ILE A 596 5.23 8.38 -1.86
N LEU A 597 6.56 8.35 -1.91
CA LEU A 597 7.41 9.29 -1.20
C LEU A 597 8.06 10.25 -2.18
N ARG A 598 8.28 11.50 -1.76
CA ARG A 598 9.03 12.49 -2.54
C ARG A 598 10.13 13.10 -1.72
N LYS A 599 11.19 13.54 -2.40
CA LYS A 599 12.32 14.23 -1.79
C LYS A 599 11.83 15.38 -0.89
N ASN A 600 12.26 15.36 0.36
CA ASN A 600 12.04 16.43 1.31
C ASN A 600 13.10 17.52 1.07
N ARG A 601 12.68 18.66 0.51
CA ARG A 601 13.58 19.79 0.24
C ARG A 601 14.10 20.49 1.50
N LYS A 602 13.54 20.18 2.68
CA LYS A 602 13.97 20.70 3.98
C LYS A 602 14.90 19.74 4.73
N TYR A 603 15.14 18.54 4.20
CA TYR A 603 16.16 17.65 4.73
C TYR A 603 17.52 18.34 4.69
N TYR A 604 18.31 18.17 5.74
CA TYR A 604 19.52 18.95 5.92
C TYR A 604 20.59 18.72 4.85
N ASP A 605 20.58 17.55 4.23
CA ASP A 605 21.47 17.15 3.15
C ASP A 605 20.65 16.83 1.90
N ALA A 606 19.62 17.67 1.65
CA ALA A 606 18.73 17.49 0.52
C ALA A 606 19.50 17.45 -0.81
N ASP A 607 20.58 18.22 -0.97
CA ASP A 607 21.31 18.29 -2.25
C ASP A 607 21.95 16.94 -2.65
N SER A 608 22.36 16.13 -1.67
CA SER A 608 22.91 14.79 -1.91
C SER A 608 21.84 13.75 -2.27
N VAL A 609 20.55 14.03 -2.03
CA VAL A 609 19.44 13.12 -2.37
C VAL A 609 19.13 13.21 -3.88
N LEU A 610 19.58 12.22 -4.66
CA LEU A 610 19.49 12.26 -6.12
C LEU A 610 18.18 11.73 -6.70
N ILE A 611 17.48 10.84 -5.99
CA ILE A 611 16.21 10.24 -6.43
C ILE A 611 15.04 11.13 -6.00
N PRO A 612 14.30 11.77 -6.93
CA PRO A 612 13.20 12.70 -6.60
C PRO A 612 11.96 12.04 -5.97
N GLY A 613 11.70 10.77 -6.29
CA GLY A 613 10.50 10.06 -5.84
C GLY A 613 10.69 8.55 -5.75
N ILE A 614 9.98 7.94 -4.80
CA ILE A 614 9.95 6.50 -4.56
C ILE A 614 8.50 6.03 -4.63
N ARG A 615 8.26 4.92 -5.34
CA ARG A 615 6.99 4.20 -5.35
C ARG A 615 7.20 2.83 -4.70
N TYR A 616 6.51 2.61 -3.59
CA TYR A 616 6.42 1.32 -2.93
C TYR A 616 5.15 0.60 -3.34
N TYR A 617 5.27 -0.52 -4.05
CA TYR A 617 4.15 -1.36 -4.47
C TYR A 617 3.91 -2.49 -3.47
N VAL A 618 2.69 -2.56 -2.92
CA VAL A 618 2.28 -3.67 -2.06
C VAL A 618 2.15 -4.92 -2.92
N THR A 619 3.10 -5.84 -2.77
CA THR A 619 3.24 -7.02 -3.63
C THR A 619 3.42 -8.26 -2.73
N PRO A 620 2.33 -8.96 -2.38
CA PRO A 620 2.38 -10.07 -1.41
C PRO A 620 3.16 -11.30 -1.88
N GLU A 621 3.21 -11.51 -3.19
CA GLU A 621 3.76 -12.73 -3.78
C GLU A 621 5.06 -12.44 -4.54
N GLY A 622 6.12 -13.17 -4.19
CA GLY A 622 7.41 -13.05 -4.86
C GLY A 622 7.36 -13.44 -6.35
N SER A 623 6.44 -14.30 -6.77
CA SER A 623 6.23 -14.64 -8.19
C SER A 623 5.76 -13.44 -8.99
N VAL A 624 4.77 -12.71 -8.45
CA VAL A 624 4.26 -11.45 -9.01
C VAL A 624 5.36 -10.41 -9.04
N GLY A 625 6.09 -10.22 -7.94
CA GLY A 625 7.22 -9.29 -7.89
C GLY A 625 8.33 -9.63 -8.89
N LEU A 626 8.60 -10.92 -9.11
CA LEU A 626 9.58 -11.34 -10.12
C LEU A 626 9.09 -10.98 -11.54
N SER A 627 7.81 -11.21 -11.86
CA SER A 627 7.23 -10.77 -13.13
C SER A 627 7.30 -9.26 -13.29
N MET A 628 6.91 -8.49 -12.27
CA MET A 628 7.01 -7.03 -12.28
C MET A 628 8.45 -6.55 -12.50
N TYR A 629 9.43 -7.19 -11.87
CA TYR A 629 10.84 -6.88 -12.08
C TYR A 629 11.28 -7.17 -13.52
N GLN A 630 10.86 -8.30 -14.09
CA GLN A 630 11.17 -8.66 -15.49
C GLN A 630 10.52 -7.71 -16.51
N ASP A 631 9.36 -7.13 -16.16
CA ASP A 631 8.63 -6.16 -16.97
C ASP A 631 9.07 -4.70 -16.69
N ASP A 632 10.23 -4.51 -16.05
CA ASP A 632 10.78 -3.21 -15.64
C ASP A 632 9.82 -2.38 -14.77
N GLN A 633 8.88 -3.01 -14.04
CA GLN A 633 7.98 -2.33 -13.10
C GLN A 633 8.53 -2.24 -11.67
N LEU A 634 9.59 -3.00 -11.37
CA LEU A 634 10.37 -2.90 -10.14
C LEU A 634 11.86 -2.74 -10.47
N ASP A 635 12.55 -1.93 -9.66
CA ASP A 635 13.98 -1.68 -9.80
C ASP A 635 14.82 -2.59 -8.88
N VAL A 636 14.24 -3.00 -7.74
CA VAL A 636 14.89 -3.91 -6.79
C VAL A 636 13.87 -4.92 -6.30
N MET A 637 14.29 -6.17 -6.19
CA MET A 637 13.55 -7.23 -5.50
C MET A 637 14.53 -8.03 -4.64
N GLY A 638 14.03 -8.61 -3.55
CA GLY A 638 14.82 -9.48 -2.69
C GLY A 638 15.12 -8.87 -1.33
N GLY A 639 15.90 -9.60 -0.53
CA GLY A 639 16.15 -9.26 0.86
C GLY A 639 14.85 -9.08 1.67
N ASP A 640 14.79 -8.00 2.44
CA ASP A 640 13.65 -7.65 3.30
C ASP A 640 12.52 -6.91 2.57
N TYR A 641 12.68 -6.58 1.28
CA TYR A 641 11.61 -5.97 0.49
C TYR A 641 10.53 -6.98 0.12
N LEU A 642 10.92 -7.92 -0.75
CA LEU A 642 10.07 -9.01 -1.24
C LEU A 642 10.98 -10.17 -1.66
N PRO A 643 10.94 -11.32 -0.96
CA PRO A 643 11.83 -12.44 -1.24
C PRO A 643 11.73 -12.94 -2.68
N VAL A 644 12.89 -13.19 -3.31
CA VAL A 644 12.96 -13.81 -4.64
C VAL A 644 12.43 -15.25 -4.56
N PRO A 645 11.54 -15.69 -5.47
CA PRO A 645 11.04 -17.06 -5.49
C PRO A 645 12.17 -18.08 -5.60
N VAL A 646 12.23 -18.98 -4.62
CA VAL A 646 13.33 -19.93 -4.46
C VAL A 646 13.40 -20.94 -5.61
N ASP A 647 12.25 -21.30 -6.18
CA ASP A 647 12.10 -22.16 -7.34
C ASP A 647 12.57 -21.49 -8.65
N ALA A 648 12.52 -20.16 -8.73
CA ALA A 648 13.00 -19.40 -9.87
C ALA A 648 14.53 -19.22 -9.89
N LEU A 649 15.23 -19.45 -8.78
CA LEU A 649 16.68 -19.15 -8.64
C LEU A 649 17.54 -19.83 -9.72
N SER A 650 17.26 -21.10 -10.05
CA SER A 650 18.00 -21.81 -11.10
C SER A 650 17.82 -21.16 -12.48
N ARG A 651 16.59 -20.73 -12.79
CA ARG A 651 16.27 -20.03 -14.06
C ARG A 651 16.89 -18.63 -14.08
N ILE A 652 16.85 -17.90 -12.96
CA ILE A 652 17.45 -16.57 -12.81
C ILE A 652 18.95 -16.64 -13.07
N ARG A 653 19.66 -17.58 -12.44
CA ARG A 653 21.12 -17.76 -12.59
C ARG A 653 21.52 -18.21 -14.00
N ALA A 654 20.63 -18.89 -14.72
CA ALA A 654 20.86 -19.32 -16.10
C ALA A 654 20.42 -18.27 -17.15
N SER A 655 19.66 -17.26 -16.75
CA SER A 655 19.13 -16.23 -17.65
C SER A 655 20.23 -15.28 -18.09
N ARG A 656 20.29 -14.97 -19.40
CA ARG A 656 21.23 -13.97 -19.93
C ARG A 656 20.95 -12.57 -19.38
N ASP A 657 19.68 -12.25 -19.15
CA ASP A 657 19.27 -10.91 -18.75
C ASP A 657 19.35 -10.72 -17.23
N LEU A 658 19.04 -11.77 -16.45
CA LEU A 658 18.94 -11.66 -14.98
C LEU A 658 20.20 -12.10 -14.24
N ALA A 659 21.06 -12.95 -14.81
CA ALA A 659 22.21 -13.49 -14.08
C ALA A 659 23.19 -12.38 -13.63
N GLY A 660 23.36 -11.33 -14.44
CA GLY A 660 24.19 -10.17 -14.08
C GLY A 660 23.56 -9.22 -13.06
N GLN A 661 22.25 -9.33 -12.83
CA GLN A 661 21.48 -8.51 -11.88
C GLN A 661 21.28 -9.22 -10.54
N TYR A 662 21.55 -10.53 -10.50
CA TYR A 662 21.34 -11.37 -9.34
C TYR A 662 22.56 -11.38 -8.40
N SER A 663 22.31 -11.20 -7.11
CA SER A 663 23.31 -11.39 -6.06
C SER A 663 22.71 -12.12 -4.86
N ARG A 664 23.57 -12.59 -3.95
CA ARG A 664 23.15 -13.13 -2.66
C ARG A 664 24.07 -12.66 -1.55
N THR A 665 23.51 -12.48 -0.37
CA THR A 665 24.25 -12.17 0.86
C THR A 665 23.86 -13.12 1.98
N SER A 666 24.77 -13.31 2.94
CA SER A 666 24.39 -13.96 4.20
C SER A 666 23.39 -13.05 4.91
N GLY A 667 22.25 -13.60 5.32
CA GLY A 667 21.36 -12.91 6.24
C GLY A 667 21.96 -12.92 7.65
N MET A 668 21.56 -11.96 8.48
CA MET A 668 21.88 -11.91 9.92
C MET A 668 20.78 -12.57 10.75
N GLY A 669 20.20 -13.65 10.21
CA GLY A 669 19.08 -14.36 10.79
C GLY A 669 19.36 -15.84 10.99
N VAL A 670 18.77 -16.40 12.04
CA VAL A 670 18.80 -17.83 12.35
C VAL A 670 17.37 -18.39 12.41
N TYR A 671 17.17 -19.51 11.72
CA TYR A 671 15.97 -20.33 11.86
C TYR A 671 16.29 -21.51 12.78
N ALA A 672 15.50 -21.69 13.83
CA ALA A 672 15.71 -22.74 14.82
C ALA A 672 14.39 -23.37 15.29
N TYR A 673 14.50 -24.53 15.93
CA TYR A 673 13.46 -25.03 16.84
C TYR A 673 13.95 -24.93 18.28
N ALA A 674 13.10 -24.46 19.18
CA ALA A 674 13.39 -24.44 20.61
C ALA A 674 12.39 -25.33 21.38
N PHE A 675 12.83 -25.81 22.55
CA PHE A 675 12.02 -26.65 23.41
C PHE A 675 11.37 -25.82 24.51
N ASN A 676 10.14 -26.16 24.87
CA ASN A 676 9.60 -25.73 26.16
C ASN A 676 10.13 -26.67 27.24
N VAL A 677 11.16 -26.24 27.98
CA VAL A 677 11.84 -27.10 28.96
C VAL A 677 11.02 -27.33 30.23
N LYS A 678 9.82 -26.76 30.35
CA LYS A 678 8.87 -27.04 31.43
C LYS A 678 7.90 -28.16 31.10
N LYS A 679 7.90 -28.67 29.86
CA LYS A 679 6.94 -29.69 29.41
C LYS A 679 7.58 -31.07 29.32
N THR A 680 7.06 -32.04 30.06
CA THR A 680 7.46 -33.44 29.93
C THR A 680 7.06 -34.00 28.56
N PRO A 681 7.93 -34.77 27.86
CA PRO A 681 9.23 -35.29 28.31
C PRO A 681 10.45 -34.45 27.85
N VAL A 682 10.24 -33.28 27.25
CA VAL A 682 11.33 -32.42 26.75
C VAL A 682 11.96 -31.54 27.84
N ASP A 683 11.41 -31.58 29.05
CA ASP A 683 12.04 -31.13 30.30
C ASP A 683 13.37 -31.85 30.58
N ARG A 684 13.52 -33.12 30.15
CA ARG A 684 14.74 -33.92 30.31
C ARG A 684 15.80 -33.58 29.24
N PRO A 685 17.02 -33.17 29.64
CA PRO A 685 18.10 -32.87 28.69
C PRO A 685 18.46 -34.03 27.75
N LEU A 686 18.38 -35.28 28.23
CA LEU A 686 18.64 -36.46 27.39
C LEU A 686 17.63 -36.61 26.24
N VAL A 687 16.37 -36.22 26.44
CA VAL A 687 15.35 -36.25 25.38
C VAL A 687 15.63 -35.17 24.35
N ARG A 688 15.97 -33.95 24.79
CA ARG A 688 16.33 -32.85 23.87
C ARG A 688 17.57 -33.19 23.05
N LYS A 689 18.62 -33.74 23.69
CA LYS A 689 19.83 -34.24 23.01
C LYS A 689 19.49 -35.31 21.98
N ALA A 690 18.60 -36.25 22.33
CA ALA A 690 18.19 -37.31 21.41
C ALA A 690 17.53 -36.75 20.15
N ILE A 691 16.59 -35.81 20.33
CA ILE A 691 15.89 -35.13 19.25
C ILE A 691 16.89 -34.34 18.40
N ALA A 692 17.73 -33.49 19.00
CA ALA A 692 18.70 -32.66 18.29
C ALA A 692 19.69 -33.47 17.44
N ALA A 693 20.15 -34.63 17.94
CA ALA A 693 21.04 -35.51 17.19
C ALA A 693 20.36 -36.29 16.05
N CYS A 694 19.03 -36.23 15.93
CA CYS A 694 18.31 -36.79 14.80
C CYS A 694 17.88 -35.71 13.79
N VAL A 695 18.40 -34.49 13.91
CA VAL A 695 18.15 -33.40 12.96
C VAL A 695 19.30 -33.31 11.96
N ASP A 696 19.08 -33.81 10.74
CA ASP A 696 19.99 -33.62 9.62
C ASP A 696 19.70 -32.27 8.96
N ARG A 697 20.47 -31.25 9.33
CA ARG A 697 20.29 -29.87 8.86
C ARG A 697 20.47 -29.77 7.35
N ASP A 698 21.50 -30.44 6.82
CA ASP A 698 21.83 -30.41 5.41
C ASP A 698 20.69 -31.02 4.59
N LEU A 699 20.12 -32.12 5.06
CA LEU A 699 18.93 -32.73 4.44
C LEU A 699 17.70 -31.82 4.52
N LEU A 700 17.42 -31.22 5.68
CA LEU A 700 16.29 -30.29 5.86
C LEU A 700 16.41 -29.07 4.95
N ILE A 701 17.61 -28.49 4.84
CA ILE A 701 17.86 -27.33 3.98
C ILE A 701 17.67 -27.73 2.51
N ASN A 702 18.29 -28.82 2.06
CA ASN A 702 18.26 -29.21 0.65
C ASN A 702 16.87 -29.65 0.17
N LEU A 703 16.10 -30.35 1.02
CA LEU A 703 14.80 -30.88 0.63
C LEU A 703 13.63 -29.93 0.90
N ALA A 704 13.68 -29.16 1.99
CA ALA A 704 12.55 -28.34 2.44
C ALA A 704 12.79 -26.83 2.25
N ALA A 705 13.88 -26.27 2.79
CA ALA A 705 14.10 -24.82 2.80
C ALA A 705 14.54 -24.26 1.43
N LYS A 706 15.41 -24.99 0.72
CA LYS A 706 16.06 -24.59 -0.54
C LYS A 706 16.76 -23.22 -0.38
N GLY A 707 16.91 -22.42 -1.44
CA GLY A 707 17.51 -21.06 -1.37
C GLY A 707 19.04 -21.03 -1.27
N GLY A 708 19.67 -22.08 -0.74
CA GLY A 708 21.10 -22.08 -0.50
C GLY A 708 21.47 -21.41 0.82
N HIS A 709 20.58 -21.52 1.81
CA HIS A 709 20.85 -21.22 3.21
C HIS A 709 22.04 -22.01 3.75
N ALA A 710 22.79 -21.42 4.69
CA ALA A 710 23.93 -22.08 5.32
C ALA A 710 23.47 -22.88 6.55
N PRO A 711 23.92 -24.13 6.76
CA PRO A 711 23.58 -24.89 7.95
C PRO A 711 24.01 -24.18 9.24
N ALA A 712 23.07 -24.00 10.17
CA ALA A 712 23.36 -23.32 11.44
C ALA A 712 23.94 -24.31 12.44
N ARG A 713 25.21 -24.11 12.82
CA ARG A 713 25.95 -24.93 13.80
C ARG A 713 26.17 -24.20 15.14
N MET A 714 25.52 -23.06 15.29
CA MET A 714 25.37 -22.22 16.49
C MET A 714 24.09 -21.40 16.33
N PHE A 715 23.64 -20.73 17.38
CA PHE A 715 22.45 -19.86 17.31
C PHE A 715 22.82 -18.46 16.78
N THR A 716 23.95 -17.91 17.20
CA THR A 716 24.47 -16.60 16.80
C THR A 716 24.86 -16.59 15.32
N PRO A 717 24.31 -15.68 14.50
CA PRO A 717 24.72 -15.55 13.10
C PRO A 717 26.24 -15.31 12.96
N PRO A 718 26.96 -16.03 12.09
CA PRO A 718 28.42 -15.97 12.02
C PRO A 718 28.97 -14.61 11.59
N GLY A 719 28.15 -13.78 10.91
CA GLY A 719 28.50 -12.42 10.51
C GLY A 719 28.70 -11.46 11.69
N LEU A 720 28.30 -11.85 12.91
CA LEU A 720 28.53 -11.09 14.13
C LEU A 720 29.82 -11.48 14.86
N LEU A 721 30.49 -12.57 14.45
CA LEU A 721 31.66 -13.10 15.15
C LEU A 721 32.94 -12.88 14.34
N SER A 722 34.11 -13.03 14.97
CA SER A 722 35.35 -13.13 14.19
C SER A 722 35.31 -14.35 13.27
N LYS A 723 36.09 -14.31 12.17
CA LYS A 723 36.20 -15.44 11.23
C LYS A 723 36.60 -16.76 11.92
N GLU A 724 37.42 -16.72 12.98
CA GLU A 724 37.81 -17.91 13.72
C GLU A 724 36.62 -18.50 14.50
N ALA A 725 35.88 -17.65 15.22
CA ALA A 725 34.73 -18.07 16.02
C ALA A 725 33.54 -18.51 15.15
N ALA A 726 33.31 -17.82 14.04
CA ALA A 726 32.34 -18.17 13.01
C ALA A 726 32.52 -19.59 12.44
N GLY A 727 33.75 -20.12 12.44
CA GLY A 727 34.06 -21.48 11.99
C GLY A 727 33.81 -22.58 13.04
N LYS A 728 33.46 -22.23 14.27
CA LYS A 728 33.21 -23.20 15.35
C LYS A 728 31.80 -23.80 15.22
N THR A 729 31.63 -25.03 15.69
CA THR A 729 30.37 -25.77 15.61
C THR A 729 29.86 -26.19 16.99
N PRO A 730 29.47 -25.26 17.89
CA PRO A 730 29.09 -25.58 19.26
C PRO A 730 27.81 -26.43 19.39
N CYS A 731 26.97 -26.55 18.36
CA CYS A 731 25.77 -27.38 18.37
C CYS A 731 26.05 -28.89 18.43
N ALA A 732 25.02 -29.66 18.83
CA ALA A 732 25.00 -31.10 18.62
C ALA A 732 25.00 -31.46 17.12
N GLU A 733 25.87 -32.42 16.75
CA GLU A 733 25.95 -32.96 15.39
C GLU A 733 24.87 -34.00 15.13
N PHE A 734 24.57 -34.24 13.85
CA PHE A 734 23.68 -35.31 13.44
C PHE A 734 24.32 -36.66 13.76
N ASN A 735 23.72 -37.39 14.71
CA ASN A 735 24.16 -38.69 15.16
C ASN A 735 22.97 -39.48 15.73
N PRO A 736 22.14 -40.08 14.86
CA PRO A 736 20.94 -40.81 15.29
C PRO A 736 21.25 -42.05 16.13
N VAL A 737 22.47 -42.60 16.03
CA VAL A 737 22.94 -43.70 16.90
C VAL A 737 23.02 -43.23 18.36
N ASN A 738 23.65 -42.08 18.61
CA ASN A 738 23.68 -41.48 19.94
C ASN A 738 22.29 -41.00 20.37
N GLY A 739 21.48 -40.49 19.43
CA GLY A 739 20.10 -40.11 19.70
C GLY A 739 19.27 -41.25 20.29
N LYS A 740 19.31 -42.43 19.66
CA LYS A 740 18.65 -43.66 20.18
C LYS A 740 19.17 -44.06 21.56
N LYS A 741 20.48 -43.96 21.80
CA LYS A 741 21.10 -44.29 23.10
C LYS A 741 20.64 -43.33 24.20
N TRP A 742 20.60 -42.02 23.94
CA TRP A 742 20.14 -41.03 24.90
C TRP A 742 18.64 -41.16 25.18
N LEU A 743 17.83 -41.45 24.17
CA LEU A 743 16.41 -41.70 24.35
C LEU A 743 16.14 -42.96 25.19
N ALA A 744 16.91 -44.03 24.97
CA ALA A 744 16.85 -45.23 25.80
C ALA A 744 17.23 -44.94 27.27
N ARG A 745 18.31 -44.18 27.50
CA ARG A 745 18.72 -43.73 28.85
C ARG A 745 17.69 -42.81 29.50
N ALA A 746 16.90 -42.08 28.71
CA ALA A 746 15.79 -41.26 29.20
C ALA A 746 14.53 -42.08 29.56
N GLY A 747 14.57 -43.40 29.41
CA GLY A 747 13.48 -44.33 29.74
C GLY A 747 12.64 -44.79 28.56
N TYR A 748 13.04 -44.48 27.32
CA TYR A 748 12.22 -44.75 26.12
C TYR A 748 13.01 -45.53 25.04
N PRO A 749 13.46 -46.77 25.33
CA PRO A 749 14.22 -47.56 24.36
C PRO A 749 13.39 -47.83 23.09
N GLY A 750 13.95 -47.45 21.94
CA GLY A 750 13.27 -47.55 20.64
C GLY A 750 11.99 -46.72 20.54
N GLY A 751 11.84 -45.68 21.37
CA GLY A 751 10.65 -44.84 21.42
C GLY A 751 9.42 -45.50 22.04
N LYS A 752 9.55 -46.71 22.61
CA LYS A 752 8.43 -47.41 23.26
C LYS A 752 7.93 -46.60 24.47
N GLY A 753 6.62 -46.39 24.54
CA GLY A 753 5.99 -45.60 25.61
C GLY A 753 6.24 -44.10 25.54
N PHE A 754 6.88 -43.59 24.48
CA PHE A 754 7.12 -42.16 24.33
C PHE A 754 5.81 -41.43 23.94
N PRO A 755 5.42 -40.36 24.65
CA PRO A 755 4.19 -39.63 24.36
C PRO A 755 4.28 -38.87 23.02
N GLU A 756 3.14 -38.57 22.41
CA GLU A 756 3.11 -37.70 21.23
C GLU A 756 3.57 -36.28 21.58
N LEU A 757 4.47 -35.72 20.77
CA LEU A 757 4.90 -34.34 20.90
C LEU A 757 4.00 -33.42 20.07
N THR A 758 3.97 -32.14 20.45
CA THR A 758 3.29 -31.09 19.69
C THR A 758 4.36 -30.11 19.25
N LEU A 759 4.40 -29.80 17.95
CA LEU A 759 5.30 -28.83 17.36
C LEU A 759 4.51 -27.67 16.76
N PHE A 760 4.83 -26.45 17.17
CA PHE A 760 4.29 -25.23 16.56
C PHE A 760 5.22 -24.73 15.46
N HIS A 761 4.65 -24.40 14.30
CA HIS A 761 5.36 -23.81 13.17
C HIS A 761 4.55 -22.66 12.57
N GLY A 762 5.24 -21.78 11.84
CA GLY A 762 4.63 -20.68 11.10
C GLY A 762 3.67 -21.15 10.01
N ALA A 763 2.82 -20.24 9.53
CA ALA A 763 1.80 -20.54 8.51
C ALA A 763 2.34 -20.58 7.07
N SER A 764 3.66 -20.44 6.88
CA SER A 764 4.25 -20.44 5.54
C SER A 764 4.44 -21.87 5.00
N GLU A 765 4.38 -22.04 3.68
CA GLU A 765 4.65 -23.33 3.05
C GLU A 765 6.08 -23.86 3.35
N PRO A 766 7.15 -23.04 3.33
CA PRO A 766 8.48 -23.45 3.80
C PRO A 766 8.47 -24.00 5.22
N ASP A 767 7.82 -23.32 6.16
CA ASP A 767 7.72 -23.78 7.57
C ASP A 767 7.05 -25.14 7.68
N ALA A 768 5.91 -25.31 6.99
CA ALA A 768 5.18 -26.56 6.98
C ALA A 768 6.01 -27.71 6.36
N LYS A 769 6.87 -27.43 5.37
CA LYS A 769 7.77 -28.44 4.79
C LYS A 769 8.89 -28.82 5.77
N ILE A 770 9.53 -27.85 6.42
CA ILE A 770 10.59 -28.10 7.41
C ILE A 770 10.02 -28.87 8.60
N ALA A 771 8.85 -28.47 9.11
CA ALA A 771 8.17 -29.14 10.22
C ALA A 771 7.80 -30.60 9.90
N ARG A 772 7.29 -30.88 8.69
CA ARG A 772 7.01 -32.25 8.22
C ARG A 772 8.27 -33.09 8.08
N ALA A 773 9.36 -32.51 7.57
CA ALA A 773 10.62 -33.21 7.44
C ALA A 773 11.22 -33.54 8.83
N LEU A 774 11.10 -32.62 9.80
CA LEU A 774 11.47 -32.89 11.20
C LEU A 774 10.58 -33.99 11.81
N GLN A 775 9.26 -33.93 11.63
CA GLN A 775 8.32 -34.98 12.07
C GLN A 775 8.71 -36.36 11.51
N ALA A 776 9.02 -36.44 10.21
CA ALA A 776 9.45 -37.67 9.56
C ALA A 776 10.79 -38.18 10.12
N SER A 777 11.76 -37.29 10.33
CA SER A 777 13.06 -37.66 10.91
C SER A 777 12.92 -38.25 12.31
N LEU A 778 12.13 -37.61 13.18
CA LEU A 778 11.91 -38.10 14.55
C LEU A 778 11.12 -39.41 14.57
N LYS A 779 10.18 -39.60 13.65
CA LYS A 779 9.49 -40.88 13.48
C LYS A 779 10.44 -41.98 13.02
N HIS A 780 11.30 -41.70 12.04
CA HIS A 780 12.21 -42.68 11.47
C HIS A 780 13.32 -43.11 12.46
N TYR A 781 14.03 -42.14 13.06
CA TYR A 781 15.18 -42.45 13.91
C TYR A 781 14.79 -42.82 15.34
N LEU A 782 13.75 -42.20 15.90
CA LEU A 782 13.42 -42.33 17.32
C LEU A 782 12.05 -42.97 17.58
N ASN A 783 11.26 -43.26 16.53
CA ASN A 783 9.89 -43.73 16.63
C ASN A 783 8.97 -42.78 17.43
N ILE A 784 9.28 -41.49 17.45
CA ILE A 784 8.49 -40.46 18.13
C ILE A 784 7.42 -39.94 17.18
N ARG A 785 6.18 -39.82 17.67
CA ARG A 785 5.09 -39.15 16.96
C ARG A 785 5.08 -37.67 17.30
N VAL A 786 4.89 -36.83 16.30
CA VAL A 786 4.79 -35.38 16.46
C VAL A 786 3.52 -34.92 15.78
N ARG A 787 2.67 -34.17 16.48
CA ARG A 787 1.53 -33.44 15.94
C ARG A 787 1.98 -32.03 15.55
N LEU A 788 1.84 -31.68 14.28
CA LEU A 788 2.12 -30.35 13.77
C LEU A 788 0.91 -29.45 14.00
N VAL A 789 1.15 -28.24 14.48
CA VAL A 789 0.11 -27.23 14.68
C VAL A 789 0.63 -25.94 14.08
N GLU A 790 -0.08 -25.46 13.06
CA GLU A 790 0.19 -24.17 12.43
C GLU A 790 -0.25 -23.04 13.35
N ARG A 791 0.61 -22.04 13.53
CA ARG A 791 0.30 -20.80 14.25
C ARG A 791 0.95 -19.62 13.53
N PRO A 792 0.19 -18.59 13.12
CA PRO A 792 0.77 -17.34 12.65
C PRO A 792 1.63 -16.71 13.75
N TRP A 793 2.79 -16.16 13.39
CA TRP A 793 3.60 -15.37 14.31
C TRP A 793 2.96 -13.98 14.45
N GLY A 794 2.63 -13.55 15.68
CA GLY A 794 1.93 -12.29 15.95
C GLY A 794 1.65 -12.06 17.44
N ASP A 795 1.10 -10.89 17.78
CA ASP A 795 0.91 -10.42 19.18
C ASP A 795 0.08 -11.37 20.08
N ASP A 796 -0.70 -12.28 19.50
CA ASP A 796 -1.42 -13.35 20.20
C ASP A 796 -0.50 -14.45 20.78
N ALA A 797 0.82 -14.38 20.54
CA ALA A 797 1.82 -15.32 21.06
C ALA A 797 2.25 -15.04 22.52
N LYS A 798 1.65 -14.08 23.23
CA LYS A 798 1.97 -13.77 24.64
C LYS A 798 0.71 -13.55 25.49
N PRO A 799 0.70 -13.87 26.81
CA PRO A 799 1.78 -14.24 27.72
C PRO A 799 1.61 -15.64 28.34
N THR A 800 2.71 -16.42 28.34
CA THR A 800 2.76 -17.89 28.47
C THR A 800 2.07 -18.57 27.31
N LEU A 801 2.79 -19.44 26.60
CA LEU A 801 2.18 -20.46 25.75
C LEU A 801 0.91 -20.96 26.47
N SER A 802 -0.25 -20.78 25.86
CA SER A 802 -1.56 -20.87 26.51
C SER A 802 -1.86 -22.28 27.04
N LYS A 803 -3.09 -22.58 27.47
CA LYS A 803 -3.49 -23.94 27.94
C LYS A 803 -3.06 -25.09 27.00
N ASP A 804 -2.73 -24.81 25.73
CA ASP A 804 -2.18 -25.73 24.73
C ASP A 804 -0.68 -25.49 24.40
N VAL A 805 0.18 -25.43 25.41
CA VAL A 805 1.65 -25.29 25.26
C VAL A 805 2.26 -26.36 24.33
N PRO A 806 3.08 -26.03 23.31
CA PRO A 806 3.78 -27.03 22.52
C PRO A 806 5.00 -27.62 23.26
N HIS A 807 5.47 -28.77 22.82
CA HIS A 807 6.75 -29.33 23.29
C HIS A 807 7.92 -28.66 22.55
N LEU A 808 7.75 -28.41 21.25
CA LEU A 808 8.71 -27.73 20.39
C LEU A 808 8.02 -26.58 19.66
N PHE A 809 8.75 -25.49 19.42
CA PHE A 809 8.24 -24.38 18.62
C PHE A 809 9.33 -23.84 17.69
N GLN A 810 8.93 -23.41 16.50
CA GLN A 810 9.77 -22.64 15.61
C GLN A 810 10.17 -21.34 16.32
N LEU A 811 11.45 -21.00 16.22
CA LEU A 811 12.03 -19.78 16.74
C LEU A 811 12.91 -19.17 15.64
N GLU A 812 12.60 -17.94 15.27
CA GLU A 812 13.41 -17.15 14.37
C GLU A 812 13.93 -15.92 15.10
N TRP A 813 15.17 -15.56 14.81
CA TRP A 813 15.78 -14.33 15.28
C TRP A 813 16.60 -13.70 14.16
N ARG A 814 16.53 -12.38 14.06
CA ARG A 814 17.34 -11.56 13.15
C ARG A 814 17.95 -10.42 13.93
N ALA A 815 19.18 -10.04 13.57
CA ALA A 815 19.85 -8.90 14.19
C ALA A 815 19.16 -7.59 13.80
N ASP A 816 18.87 -6.76 14.81
CA ASP A 816 18.41 -5.37 14.61
C ASP A 816 19.57 -4.36 14.68
N TYR A 817 20.68 -4.75 15.32
CA TYR A 817 21.93 -3.99 15.43
C TYR A 817 23.10 -5.00 15.58
N PRO A 818 24.34 -4.63 15.21
CA PRO A 818 25.45 -5.59 15.08
C PRO A 818 26.07 -5.93 16.44
N ARG A 819 25.30 -6.59 17.30
CA ARG A 819 25.71 -7.02 18.65
C ARG A 819 25.77 -8.55 18.74
N PRO A 820 26.96 -9.16 18.94
CA PRO A 820 27.11 -10.61 18.82
C PRO A 820 26.35 -11.43 19.86
N GLN A 821 26.22 -10.90 21.08
CA GLN A 821 25.48 -11.58 22.16
C GLN A 821 23.96 -11.41 22.08
N ALA A 822 23.44 -10.52 21.22
CA ALA A 822 22.02 -10.16 21.20
C ALA A 822 21.11 -11.36 20.94
N ALA A 823 21.50 -12.25 20.02
CA ALA A 823 20.73 -13.46 19.71
C ALA A 823 20.52 -14.36 20.94
N LEU A 824 21.56 -14.51 21.76
CA LEU A 824 21.50 -15.32 22.97
C LEU A 824 20.77 -14.61 24.11
N GLU A 825 21.02 -13.30 24.25
CA GLU A 825 20.40 -12.46 25.27
C GLU A 825 18.89 -12.37 25.06
N GLU A 826 18.44 -11.93 23.89
CA GLU A 826 17.03 -11.65 23.60
C GLU A 826 16.14 -12.89 23.52
N CYS A 827 16.72 -14.06 23.22
CA CYS A 827 15.98 -15.31 23.11
C CYS A 827 16.06 -16.20 24.36
N PHE A 828 17.12 -16.14 25.17
CA PHE A 828 17.36 -17.14 26.22
C PHE A 828 17.79 -16.57 27.57
N ASP A 829 18.08 -15.28 27.70
CA ASP A 829 18.41 -14.70 29.01
C ASP A 829 17.20 -14.77 29.96
N PRO A 830 17.33 -15.36 31.16
CA PRO A 830 16.20 -15.56 32.07
C PRO A 830 15.72 -14.29 32.79
N VAL A 831 16.49 -13.19 32.74
CA VAL A 831 16.24 -11.95 33.50
C VAL A 831 15.83 -10.79 32.59
N ASN A 832 16.48 -10.68 31.44
CA ASN A 832 16.41 -9.51 30.54
C ASN A 832 15.63 -9.79 29.26
N SER A 833 15.16 -11.02 29.04
CA SER A 833 14.49 -11.41 27.79
C SER A 833 13.10 -12.01 28.00
N PHE A 834 12.40 -12.26 26.88
CA PHE A 834 11.12 -12.97 26.91
C PHE A 834 11.29 -14.47 27.22
N ASN A 835 12.43 -15.05 26.86
CA ASN A 835 12.79 -16.46 27.06
C ASN A 835 11.62 -17.46 26.87
N PRO A 836 11.12 -17.65 25.64
CA PRO A 836 9.96 -18.50 25.37
C PRO A 836 10.17 -19.97 25.75
N SER A 837 11.43 -20.41 25.90
CA SER A 837 11.78 -21.78 26.29
C SER A 837 11.49 -22.07 27.76
N GLY A 838 11.44 -21.04 28.61
CA GLY A 838 11.38 -21.15 30.08
C GLY A 838 12.65 -21.73 30.70
N TRP A 839 13.75 -21.80 29.94
CA TRP A 839 15.02 -22.38 30.39
C TRP A 839 15.79 -21.43 31.30
N VAL A 840 16.39 -21.98 32.36
CA VAL A 840 17.22 -21.22 33.30
C VAL A 840 18.45 -22.05 33.57
N HIS A 841 19.64 -21.45 33.43
CA HIS A 841 20.91 -22.08 33.73
C HIS A 841 21.76 -21.18 34.63
N PRO A 842 22.31 -21.70 35.74
CA PRO A 842 23.20 -20.95 36.61
C PRO A 842 24.43 -20.47 35.83
N GLY A 843 24.61 -19.15 35.71
CA GLY A 843 25.75 -18.55 35.03
C GLY A 843 25.60 -18.27 33.54
N PHE A 844 24.46 -18.61 32.89
CA PHE A 844 24.28 -18.23 31.48
C PHE A 844 24.16 -16.71 31.31
N ALA A 845 23.38 -16.05 32.16
CA ALA A 845 23.28 -14.58 32.18
C ALA A 845 24.64 -13.92 32.50
N ASP A 846 25.41 -14.49 33.42
CA ASP A 846 26.77 -14.02 33.76
C ASP A 846 27.73 -14.11 32.57
N LEU A 847 27.68 -15.20 31.79
CA LEU A 847 28.47 -15.31 30.55
C LEU A 847 28.10 -14.20 29.56
N LEU A 848 26.81 -13.91 29.36
CA LEU A 848 26.37 -12.85 28.45
C LEU A 848 26.75 -11.46 28.94
N GLU A 849 26.71 -11.23 30.25
CA GLU A 849 27.16 -9.99 30.88
C GLU A 849 28.67 -9.79 30.68
N ARG A 850 29.49 -10.80 31.02
CA ARG A 850 30.94 -10.78 30.80
C ARG A 850 31.31 -10.62 29.33
N ALA A 851 30.57 -11.24 28.40
CA ALA A 851 30.76 -11.01 26.97
C ALA A 851 30.52 -9.55 26.58
N GLY A 852 29.57 -8.86 27.24
CA GLY A 852 29.34 -7.43 27.05
C GLY A 852 30.40 -6.51 27.67
N GLU A 853 31.17 -7.00 28.64
CA GLU A 853 32.25 -6.27 29.33
C GLU A 853 33.64 -6.56 28.74
N ALA A 854 33.75 -7.55 27.84
CA ALA A 854 35.01 -7.94 27.22
C ALA A 854 35.66 -6.76 26.47
N SER A 855 36.96 -6.56 26.69
CA SER A 855 37.73 -5.45 26.11
C SER A 855 38.15 -5.68 24.65
N ASP A 856 38.11 -6.92 24.16
CA ASP A 856 38.39 -7.26 22.77
C ASP A 856 37.52 -8.40 22.24
N GLN A 857 37.46 -8.50 20.92
CA GLN A 857 36.60 -9.43 20.19
C GLN A 857 36.93 -10.90 20.49
N ARG A 858 38.20 -11.25 20.74
CA ARG A 858 38.63 -12.64 20.89
C ARG A 858 38.13 -13.22 22.21
N ASP A 859 38.25 -12.44 23.27
CA ASP A 859 37.74 -12.82 24.59
C ASP A 859 36.21 -12.92 24.58
N MET A 860 35.53 -11.95 23.96
CA MET A 860 34.07 -11.99 23.77
C MET A 860 33.65 -13.26 23.01
N ASP A 861 34.29 -13.54 21.87
CA ASP A 861 34.00 -14.71 21.06
C ASP A 861 34.18 -16.01 21.86
N GLY A 862 35.25 -16.13 22.65
CA GLY A 862 35.48 -17.29 23.53
C GLY A 862 34.33 -17.54 24.50
N ILE A 863 33.84 -16.47 25.16
CA ILE A 863 32.72 -16.52 26.10
C ILE A 863 31.41 -16.90 25.38
N LEU A 864 31.16 -16.33 24.19
CA LEU A 864 29.97 -16.64 23.41
C LEU A 864 29.96 -18.09 22.91
N ILE A 865 31.12 -18.62 22.49
CA ILE A 865 31.24 -20.05 22.13
C ILE A 865 30.94 -20.96 23.32
N GLU A 866 31.33 -20.57 24.54
CA GLU A 866 30.96 -21.30 25.75
C GLU A 866 29.44 -21.29 25.98
N ALA A 867 28.81 -20.11 25.90
CA ALA A 867 27.37 -19.95 26.04
C ALA A 867 26.60 -20.77 24.98
N GLU A 868 26.99 -20.68 23.71
CA GLU A 868 26.47 -21.49 22.60
C GLU A 868 26.59 -22.99 22.87
N THR A 869 27.72 -23.43 23.42
CA THR A 869 27.95 -24.85 23.74
C THR A 869 27.01 -25.32 24.85
N ILE A 870 26.76 -24.48 25.85
CA ILE A 870 25.76 -24.76 26.89
C ILE A 870 24.38 -24.91 26.24
N LEU A 871 23.95 -23.90 25.49
CA LEU A 871 22.63 -23.82 24.89
C LEU A 871 22.35 -24.97 23.92
N CYS A 872 23.23 -25.18 22.95
CA CYS A 872 22.96 -26.01 21.77
C CYS A 872 23.49 -27.45 21.86
N ARG A 873 24.37 -27.76 22.83
CA ARG A 873 24.99 -29.10 22.97
C ARG A 873 24.87 -29.70 24.38
N LYS A 874 25.17 -28.94 25.44
CA LYS A 874 25.09 -29.48 26.81
C LYS A 874 23.65 -29.59 27.29
N GLU A 875 22.83 -28.57 27.06
CA GLU A 875 21.42 -28.52 27.45
C GLU A 875 20.47 -28.74 26.27
N CYS A 876 20.92 -28.51 25.03
CA CYS A 876 20.14 -28.64 23.79
C CYS A 876 18.76 -27.98 23.87
N VAL A 877 18.71 -26.73 24.34
CA VAL A 877 17.46 -25.96 24.47
C VAL A 877 16.97 -25.47 23.12
N ALA A 878 17.90 -25.21 22.21
CA ALA A 878 17.65 -24.84 20.83
C ALA A 878 18.35 -25.80 19.86
N VAL A 879 17.73 -25.98 18.70
CA VAL A 879 18.24 -26.70 17.54
C VAL A 879 18.23 -25.74 16.36
N PRO A 880 19.30 -24.94 16.17
CA PRO A 880 19.46 -24.12 14.97
C PRO A 880 19.45 -25.01 13.72
N ILE A 881 18.77 -24.58 12.67
CA ILE A 881 18.65 -25.30 11.40
C ILE A 881 19.51 -24.64 10.33
N TYR A 882 19.25 -23.37 10.02
CA TYR A 882 20.01 -22.61 9.02
C TYR A 882 20.17 -21.13 9.37
N PHE A 883 21.24 -20.53 8.85
CA PHE A 883 21.39 -19.09 8.72
C PHE A 883 20.79 -18.66 7.40
N GLU A 884 20.02 -17.58 7.45
CA GLU A 884 19.31 -17.09 6.28
C GLU A 884 20.27 -16.65 5.18
N THR A 885 19.77 -16.68 3.95
CA THR A 885 20.49 -16.16 2.78
C THR A 885 19.51 -15.27 2.06
N ALA A 886 19.89 -14.01 1.90
CA ALA A 886 19.11 -13.03 1.19
C ALA A 886 19.51 -13.08 -0.29
N HIS A 887 18.51 -13.24 -1.15
CA HIS A 887 18.66 -13.17 -2.60
C HIS A 887 18.19 -11.80 -3.07
N HIS A 888 18.89 -11.22 -4.04
CA HIS A 888 18.58 -9.89 -4.56
C HIS A 888 18.62 -9.89 -6.09
N LEU A 889 17.73 -9.10 -6.67
CA LEU A 889 17.72 -8.71 -8.08
C LEU A 889 17.70 -7.18 -8.10
N VAL A 890 18.72 -6.57 -8.70
CA VAL A 890 18.90 -5.11 -8.71
C VAL A 890 19.09 -4.67 -10.16
N ASN A 891 18.14 -3.87 -10.64
CA ASN A 891 18.16 -3.38 -12.01
C ASN A 891 19.43 -2.53 -12.21
N PRO A 892 20.20 -2.71 -13.32
CA PRO A 892 21.45 -1.99 -13.57
C PRO A 892 21.34 -0.46 -13.58
N ARG A 893 20.12 0.09 -13.71
CA ARG A 893 19.89 1.52 -13.57
C ARG A 893 20.06 2.02 -12.14
N VAL A 894 19.91 1.16 -11.12
CA VAL A 894 20.10 1.55 -9.72
C VAL A 894 21.58 1.51 -9.38
N GLU A 895 22.11 2.67 -9.00
CA GLU A 895 23.48 2.82 -8.52
C GLU A 895 23.50 3.13 -7.03
N GLY A 896 24.58 2.77 -6.35
CA GLY A 896 24.73 2.99 -4.90
C GLY A 896 23.98 1.97 -4.04
N TRP A 897 23.15 1.10 -4.63
CA TRP A 897 22.47 0.04 -3.91
C TRP A 897 23.46 -0.90 -3.21
N ARG A 898 23.19 -1.18 -1.94
CA ARG A 898 23.91 -2.18 -1.14
C ARG A 898 22.92 -2.97 -0.29
N PRO A 899 23.19 -4.26 -0.06
CA PRO A 899 22.34 -5.06 0.82
C PRO A 899 22.53 -4.60 2.28
N SER A 900 21.53 -3.94 2.85
CA SER A 900 21.43 -3.79 4.31
C SER A 900 21.21 -5.15 4.96
N LEU A 901 22.05 -5.48 5.95
CA LEU A 901 21.98 -6.76 6.68
C LEU A 901 20.85 -6.81 7.72
N MET A 902 20.31 -5.65 8.11
CA MET A 902 19.36 -5.49 9.23
C MET A 902 18.05 -4.81 8.79
N GLY A 903 17.83 -4.68 7.47
CA GLY A 903 16.71 -3.94 6.89
C GLY A 903 16.94 -2.42 6.87
N GLY A 904 16.01 -1.67 6.28
CA GLY A 904 16.08 -0.20 6.25
C GLY A 904 17.14 0.32 5.28
N GLN A 905 16.74 0.64 4.05
CA GLN A 905 17.70 1.07 3.03
C GLN A 905 17.98 2.57 3.07
N ARG A 906 19.25 2.97 2.91
CA ARG A 906 19.62 4.38 2.76
C ARG A 906 19.44 4.85 1.31
N ILE A 907 18.18 4.95 0.87
CA ILE A 907 17.85 5.31 -0.52
C ILE A 907 18.39 6.70 -0.91
N ARG A 908 18.57 7.59 0.07
CA ARG A 908 19.24 8.90 -0.12
C ARG A 908 20.64 8.78 -0.74
N ASP A 909 21.33 7.65 -0.58
CA ASP A 909 22.68 7.42 -1.09
C ASP A 909 22.67 6.81 -2.51
N TRP A 910 21.49 6.61 -3.10
CA TRP A 910 21.32 5.93 -4.41
C TRP A 910 21.09 6.93 -5.53
N SER A 911 21.39 6.50 -6.76
CA SER A 911 21.08 7.22 -8.00
C SER A 911 20.44 6.30 -9.05
N LEU A 912 19.80 6.90 -10.04
CA LEU A 912 19.27 6.21 -11.21
C LEU A 912 20.04 6.65 -12.46
N LYS A 913 20.60 5.69 -13.21
CA LYS A 913 21.10 5.93 -14.56
C LYS A 913 19.92 6.31 -15.46
N LYS A 914 20.20 7.25 -16.35
CA LYS A 914 19.28 7.67 -17.41
C LYS A 914 19.20 6.63 -18.52
#